data_AF-A0A9X1RIS0-F1
#
_entry.id   AF-A0A9X1RIS0-F1
#
_cell.length_a   1.000
_cell.length_b   1.000
_cell.length_c   1.000
_cell.angle_alpha   90.00
_cell.angle_beta   90.00
_cell.angle_gamma   90.00
#
_symmetry.space_group_name_H-M   'P 1'
#
loop_
_entity.id
_entity.type
_entity.pdbx_description
1 polymer ?
#
loop_
_entity_poly.entity_id
_entity_poly.type
_entity_poly.pdbx_seq_one_letter_code
_entity_poly.pdbx_strand_id
1 'polypeptide(L)'
;MISTRDNELGARREQGQQGLLSLSQLALDGMEQGVCVYDADNRILLVNRRYIELFDMSPDIVRLGTSYRDVLAHSVARGNIPADELDALYASRIALIAAGEPFQTRQTLASGLVITLELKPLPGGGWMTICDDVSRLARLEAELRLQTERSEHALANMSHGLIMFDADSRLVVCNERFLQLYDLDPNVLKPGITHTEAIDLWLARGNRTGMSGDEFRDARINDVLTRNPKTVLVTRHDGRKIQAVSRFMPDGGWVTLHEDVNERLQYEEMLKQQNLMLDAALENMAHGLAFYDSDMRLRVCNSTYQKIYRLSPEESKPGTHLSELIERSIANGAFASEYSPQQILEAARARIENNDSSPMRRRMTNDTIISVRYCALPEGGFVATYEDITEREHAVEELSEQYRRFDAALNNMSQGLCMLDASLHVIVCNRRYIEMYGLSPDIVKPGISMREIMEHSCDLGIHPNTTAAKLYADYVERLREGEHTLHRHLSDGRIIKLNHKRMEHGGWVVTYEDVTERHKAQARVAHMARHDSLTDLPNRTLFREKMGEGLNQVAIAGGSMAVLCFDLDNFKTVNDRLGHAAGDRLLRWVAARLKENVGEHDTVARLGGDEFAVLQRGPQPQSAERLARRLVEIIGHPPPLESQSIHVGASVGIAIAPDHGLDADELMKCADLALYQAKAKGRGAFQLFEPRMEEEARSRHALEHDLRGALEGNQFHLVFQPQVRLDTTELTGFEALLRWKHPSRGFISPAEFIPIAEENGLIVPIGEWVLRTACATAASWPDVTVAVNLSPVQFHSRGLVSMVTSALAEAGLPPQRLELEVTETALLDDSEATIEMLHQLRALGVRVSLDDFGVGYSSLSYLRKFPFDRIKIDRSFVGTLGESPESVAIVRTIASLGSVLGVETTAEGVETIEQLDFVRECGCTAVQGYYFGKPCPAAEVALTIETLNAVRRVA
;
A
#
# COMPACT_ATOMS: atom_id res chain seq x y z
N MET A 1 -2.32 30.06 3.78
CA MET A 1 -1.43 29.67 4.89
C MET A 1 -2.35 29.36 6.07
N ILE A 2 -2.22 28.26 6.82
CA ILE A 2 -1.19 27.22 6.94
C ILE A 2 -1.61 26.02 6.06
N SER A 3 -0.98 25.78 4.90
CA SER A 3 0.30 25.05 4.69
C SER A 3 0.19 23.54 4.93
N THR A 4 0.14 22.67 3.91
CA THR A 4 1.27 22.26 3.02
C THR A 4 2.56 21.80 3.72
N ARG A 5 2.57 21.54 5.04
CA ARG A 5 3.76 21.04 5.75
C ARG A 5 3.64 19.63 6.34
N ASP A 6 2.51 19.24 6.92
CA ASP A 6 2.46 18.00 7.69
C ASP A 6 2.51 16.72 6.83
N ASN A 7 2.27 16.82 5.51
CA ASN A 7 2.56 15.74 4.56
C ASN A 7 4.07 15.43 4.42
N GLU A 8 4.98 16.34 4.81
CA GLU A 8 6.43 16.10 4.74
C GLU A 8 7.01 15.52 6.04
N LEU A 9 6.32 15.69 7.19
CA LEU A 9 6.85 15.33 8.50
C LEU A 9 6.65 13.86 8.88
N GLY A 10 5.61 13.20 8.35
CA GLY A 10 5.35 11.77 8.61
C GLY A 10 6.47 10.86 8.07
N ALA A 11 6.85 11.04 6.81
CA ALA A 11 7.78 10.16 6.08
C ALA A 11 9.20 10.07 6.68
N ARG A 12 9.62 11.08 7.48
CA ARG A 12 10.91 11.03 8.20
C ARG A 12 10.86 10.24 9.51
N ARG A 13 9.67 9.98 10.05
CA ARG A 13 9.52 9.30 11.35
C ARG A 13 9.68 7.78 11.23
N GLU A 14 9.20 7.21 10.11
CA GLU A 14 9.26 5.77 9.82
C GLU A 14 10.71 5.27 9.62
N GLN A 15 11.57 6.07 8.97
CA GLN A 15 12.98 5.72 8.76
C GLN A 15 13.79 5.59 10.06
N GLY A 16 13.37 6.26 11.14
CA GLY A 16 14.08 6.23 12.43
C GLY A 16 13.90 4.94 13.22
N GLN A 17 12.74 4.26 13.10
CA GLN A 17 12.42 3.09 13.93
C GLN A 17 13.07 1.79 13.42
N GLN A 18 13.33 1.67 12.11
CA GLN A 18 13.86 0.44 11.53
C GLN A 18 15.31 0.13 11.95
N GLY A 19 16.10 1.13 12.33
CA GLY A 19 17.52 0.98 12.66
C GLY A 19 17.82 0.31 14.01
N LEU A 20 16.88 0.27 14.95
CA LEU A 20 17.14 -0.21 16.31
C LEU A 20 16.91 -1.73 16.49
N LEU A 21 16.02 -2.31 15.67
CA LEU A 21 15.57 -3.70 15.80
C LEU A 21 16.64 -4.73 15.39
N SER A 22 17.45 -4.43 14.38
CA SER A 22 18.44 -5.36 13.82
C SER A 22 19.58 -5.72 14.79
N LEU A 23 19.99 -4.79 15.66
CA LEU A 23 21.05 -5.01 16.64
C LEU A 23 20.65 -5.96 17.78
N SER A 24 19.35 -6.05 18.10
CA SER A 24 18.86 -6.89 19.22
C SER A 24 18.82 -8.38 18.87
N GLN A 25 18.57 -8.72 17.60
CA GLN A 25 18.41 -10.11 17.16
C GLN A 25 19.73 -10.90 17.22
N LEU A 26 20.86 -10.28 16.85
CA LEU A 26 22.16 -10.96 16.72
C LEU A 26 22.72 -11.50 18.05
N ALA A 27 22.29 -10.98 19.19
CA ALA A 27 22.80 -11.35 20.51
C ALA A 27 22.21 -12.65 21.09
N LEU A 28 21.06 -13.12 20.56
CA LEU A 28 20.31 -14.24 21.13
C LEU A 28 20.71 -15.62 20.58
N ASP A 29 21.16 -15.69 19.32
CA ASP A 29 21.44 -16.94 18.61
C ASP A 29 22.71 -17.69 19.05
N GLY A 30 23.46 -17.17 20.03
CA GLY A 30 24.75 -17.69 20.48
C GLY A 30 24.73 -18.62 21.71
N MET A 31 23.60 -19.24 22.07
CA MET A 31 23.45 -20.02 23.31
C MET A 31 23.28 -21.52 23.05
N GLU A 32 23.85 -22.38 23.93
CA GLU A 32 23.65 -23.85 23.91
C GLU A 32 22.27 -24.28 24.44
N GLN A 33 21.58 -23.36 25.13
CA GLN A 33 20.21 -23.47 25.61
C GLN A 33 19.25 -22.71 24.68
N GLY A 34 18.03 -23.22 24.53
CA GLY A 34 16.99 -22.55 23.75
C GLY A 34 16.28 -21.43 24.51
N VAL A 35 16.04 -20.29 23.86
CA VAL A 35 15.35 -19.12 24.44
C VAL A 35 14.34 -18.51 23.46
N CYS A 36 13.16 -18.11 23.97
CA CYS A 36 12.09 -17.45 23.21
C CYS A 36 11.36 -16.42 24.11
N VAL A 37 10.84 -15.32 23.54
CA VAL A 37 10.29 -14.14 24.27
C VAL A 37 9.01 -13.61 23.60
N TYR A 38 8.00 -13.23 24.37
CA TYR A 38 6.65 -12.84 23.93
C TYR A 38 6.19 -11.47 24.47
N ASP A 39 5.18 -10.86 23.83
CA ASP A 39 4.48 -9.63 24.25
C ASP A 39 3.24 -9.88 25.14
N ALA A 40 2.49 -8.82 25.44
CA ALA A 40 1.26 -8.86 26.24
C ALA A 40 0.11 -9.67 25.60
N ASP A 41 0.05 -9.74 24.27
CA ASP A 41 -0.91 -10.56 23.52
C ASP A 41 -0.39 -12.00 23.31
N ASN A 42 0.69 -12.38 24.01
CA ASN A 42 1.37 -13.67 23.98
C ASN A 42 1.97 -14.03 22.61
N ARG A 43 2.44 -13.04 21.85
CA ARG A 43 3.08 -13.18 20.53
C ARG A 43 4.58 -12.92 20.59
N ILE A 44 5.37 -13.66 19.81
CA ILE A 44 6.85 -13.60 19.87
C ILE A 44 7.36 -12.21 19.51
N LEU A 45 8.16 -11.63 20.41
CA LEU A 45 8.97 -10.42 20.20
C LEU A 45 10.42 -10.74 19.80
N LEU A 46 10.99 -11.84 20.30
CA LEU A 46 12.35 -12.30 20.02
C LEU A 46 12.44 -13.83 20.23
N VAL A 47 13.29 -14.52 19.46
CA VAL A 47 13.51 -15.97 19.60
C VAL A 47 14.90 -16.36 19.09
N ASN A 48 15.49 -17.42 19.64
CA ASN A 48 16.79 -17.96 19.22
C ASN A 48 16.72 -19.33 18.54
N ARG A 49 17.74 -19.62 17.74
CA ARG A 49 17.92 -20.85 16.97
C ARG A 49 17.92 -22.13 17.83
N ARG A 50 18.54 -22.11 19.00
CA ARG A 50 18.77 -23.34 19.79
C ARG A 50 17.49 -23.90 20.40
N TYR A 51 16.49 -23.05 20.64
CA TYR A 51 15.13 -23.47 21.03
C TYR A 51 14.48 -24.33 19.95
N ILE A 52 14.72 -23.95 18.70
CA ILE A 52 14.18 -24.62 17.52
C ILE A 52 14.85 -26.00 17.36
N GLU A 53 16.14 -26.15 17.67
CA GLU A 53 16.86 -27.42 17.54
C GLU A 53 16.44 -28.50 18.56
N LEU A 54 16.37 -28.17 19.86
CA LEU A 54 16.08 -29.17 20.91
C LEU A 54 14.65 -29.75 20.83
N PHE A 55 13.72 -29.00 20.24
CA PHE A 55 12.34 -29.45 19.98
C PHE A 55 12.08 -29.80 18.50
N ASP A 56 13.09 -29.70 17.64
CA ASP A 56 13.01 -29.93 16.18
C ASP A 56 11.90 -29.08 15.49
N MET A 57 11.74 -27.81 15.87
CA MET A 57 10.76 -26.88 15.26
C MET A 57 11.28 -26.27 13.94
N SER A 58 10.52 -25.34 13.34
CA SER A 58 10.96 -24.59 12.14
C SER A 58 11.00 -23.07 12.38
N PRO A 59 12.05 -22.34 11.90
CA PRO A 59 12.14 -20.88 12.01
C PRO A 59 11.05 -20.12 11.26
N ASP A 60 10.51 -20.68 10.16
CA ASP A 60 9.42 -20.03 9.42
C ASP A 60 8.09 -20.02 10.21
N ILE A 61 7.98 -20.90 11.21
CA ILE A 61 6.80 -21.06 12.06
C ILE A 61 6.98 -20.28 13.37
N VAL A 62 8.07 -20.53 14.07
CA VAL A 62 8.41 -19.87 15.34
C VAL A 62 9.14 -18.56 15.06
N ARG A 63 8.37 -17.55 14.64
CA ARG A 63 8.85 -16.23 14.20
C ARG A 63 8.14 -15.08 14.92
N LEU A 64 8.61 -13.85 14.69
CA LEU A 64 8.00 -12.63 15.24
C LEU A 64 6.49 -12.59 14.94
N GLY A 65 5.68 -12.33 15.97
CA GLY A 65 4.21 -12.29 15.90
C GLY A 65 3.49 -13.64 16.06
N THR A 66 4.17 -14.79 16.04
CA THR A 66 3.57 -16.13 16.31
C THR A 66 3.13 -16.23 17.78
N SER A 67 1.99 -16.88 18.09
CA SER A 67 1.52 -16.98 19.48
C SER A 67 2.15 -18.16 20.23
N TYR A 68 2.20 -18.11 21.57
CA TYR A 68 2.74 -19.23 22.35
C TYR A 68 1.95 -20.54 22.19
N ARG A 69 0.64 -20.48 21.93
CA ARG A 69 -0.16 -21.70 21.71
C ARG A 69 0.33 -22.43 20.46
N ASP A 70 0.68 -21.68 19.43
CA ASP A 70 1.26 -22.22 18.19
C ASP A 70 2.62 -22.89 18.48
N VAL A 71 3.45 -22.31 19.36
CA VAL A 71 4.76 -22.90 19.73
C VAL A 71 4.60 -24.23 20.46
N LEU A 72 3.65 -24.35 21.40
CA LEU A 72 3.39 -25.65 22.04
C LEU A 72 2.76 -26.66 21.08
N ALA A 73 1.88 -26.22 20.17
CA ALA A 73 1.35 -27.07 19.11
C ALA A 73 2.45 -27.63 18.19
N HIS A 74 3.58 -26.94 18.04
CA HIS A 74 4.74 -27.44 17.29
C HIS A 74 5.67 -28.34 18.12
N SER A 75 5.74 -28.19 19.44
CA SER A 75 6.38 -29.18 20.31
C SER A 75 5.63 -30.52 20.28
N VAL A 76 4.30 -30.44 20.21
CA VAL A 76 3.35 -31.53 19.97
C VAL A 76 3.54 -32.16 18.59
N ALA A 77 3.68 -31.37 17.53
CA ALA A 77 3.89 -31.88 16.16
C ALA A 77 5.18 -32.70 16.01
N ARG A 78 6.08 -32.65 17.00
CA ARG A 78 7.32 -33.47 17.06
C ARG A 78 7.28 -34.58 18.09
N GLY A 79 6.16 -34.81 18.77
CA GLY A 79 6.02 -35.84 19.81
C GLY A 79 6.87 -35.59 21.05
N ASN A 80 7.35 -34.35 21.25
CA ASN A 80 8.15 -33.96 22.42
C ASN A 80 7.26 -33.60 23.61
N ILE A 81 5.97 -33.34 23.37
CA ILE A 81 4.89 -33.22 24.37
C ILE A 81 3.67 -33.96 23.77
N PRO A 82 2.85 -34.69 24.55
CA PRO A 82 1.61 -35.29 24.07
C PRO A 82 0.62 -34.26 23.49
N ALA A 83 -0.11 -34.63 22.43
CA ALA A 83 -0.92 -33.71 21.62
C ALA A 83 -2.18 -33.15 22.31
N ASP A 84 -2.46 -33.66 23.50
CA ASP A 84 -3.67 -33.58 24.29
C ASP A 84 -3.39 -32.98 25.67
N GLU A 85 -2.22 -33.28 26.25
CA GLU A 85 -1.62 -32.42 27.27
C GLU A 85 -1.49 -30.97 26.76
N LEU A 86 -1.37 -30.74 25.44
CA LEU A 86 -1.29 -29.43 24.80
C LEU A 86 -2.15 -28.33 25.45
N ASP A 87 -3.46 -28.52 25.53
CA ASP A 87 -4.37 -27.48 26.02
C ASP A 87 -4.41 -27.39 27.55
N ALA A 88 -4.23 -28.51 28.26
CA ALA A 88 -4.10 -28.52 29.72
C ALA A 88 -2.80 -27.83 30.18
N LEU A 89 -1.69 -28.10 29.47
CA LEU A 89 -0.36 -27.55 29.70
C LEU A 89 -0.27 -26.09 29.24
N TYR A 90 -0.91 -25.72 28.13
CA TYR A 90 -1.05 -24.33 27.70
C TYR A 90 -1.87 -23.51 28.70
N ALA A 91 -3.05 -24.00 29.12
CA ALA A 91 -3.87 -23.33 30.12
C ALA A 91 -3.14 -23.20 31.47
N SER A 92 -2.45 -24.26 31.92
CA SER A 92 -1.61 -24.26 33.12
C SER A 92 -0.50 -23.20 33.04
N ARG A 93 0.24 -23.16 31.92
CA ARG A 93 1.34 -22.19 31.74
C ARG A 93 0.83 -20.75 31.61
N ILE A 94 -0.24 -20.49 30.86
CA ILE A 94 -0.85 -19.16 30.75
C ILE A 94 -1.39 -18.68 32.11
N ALA A 95 -1.97 -19.57 32.93
CA ALA A 95 -2.39 -19.22 34.30
C ALA A 95 -1.20 -18.84 35.19
N LEU A 96 -0.08 -19.58 35.13
CA LEU A 96 1.17 -19.25 35.83
C LEU A 96 1.76 -17.91 35.36
N ILE A 97 1.73 -17.62 34.06
CA ILE A 97 2.19 -16.35 33.48
C ILE A 97 1.31 -15.17 33.95
N ALA A 98 -0.02 -15.34 33.98
CA ALA A 98 -0.96 -14.32 34.45
C ALA A 98 -0.88 -14.07 35.97
N ALA A 99 -0.45 -15.08 36.75
CA ALA A 99 -0.14 -14.94 38.17
C ALA A 99 1.28 -14.36 38.43
N GLY A 100 2.22 -14.59 37.52
CA GLY A 100 3.59 -14.06 37.56
C GLY A 100 4.67 -15.02 38.07
N GLU A 101 4.44 -16.34 38.09
CA GLU A 101 5.33 -17.34 38.74
C GLU A 101 6.13 -18.25 37.74
N PRO A 102 7.35 -18.71 38.09
CA PRO A 102 8.20 -19.61 37.28
C PRO A 102 8.09 -21.13 37.63
N PHE A 103 8.55 -22.02 36.74
CA PHE A 103 8.31 -23.50 36.80
C PHE A 103 9.38 -24.37 36.06
N GLN A 104 9.54 -25.69 36.37
CA GLN A 104 10.45 -26.65 35.69
C GLN A 104 9.96 -28.14 35.62
N THR A 105 10.39 -29.00 34.66
CA THR A 105 10.03 -30.46 34.54
C THR A 105 11.07 -31.40 33.86
N ARG A 106 10.83 -32.74 33.77
CA ARG A 106 11.62 -33.80 33.05
C ARG A 106 10.72 -34.80 32.25
N GLN A 107 11.16 -35.29 31.07
CA GLN A 107 10.38 -36.10 30.12
C GLN A 107 11.24 -37.00 29.19
N THR A 108 10.71 -38.12 28.68
CA THR A 108 11.34 -38.90 27.57
C THR A 108 10.83 -38.39 26.22
N LEU A 109 11.74 -38.09 25.28
CA LEU A 109 11.39 -37.64 23.93
C LEU A 109 11.08 -38.80 22.98
N ALA A 110 10.39 -38.49 21.88
CA ALA A 110 10.12 -39.40 20.77
C ALA A 110 11.38 -40.05 20.15
N SER A 111 12.57 -39.47 20.37
CA SER A 111 13.88 -40.02 19.97
C SER A 111 14.43 -41.12 20.90
N GLY A 112 13.79 -41.39 22.03
CA GLY A 112 14.29 -42.29 23.08
C GLY A 112 15.32 -41.66 24.04
N LEU A 113 15.55 -40.34 23.93
CA LEU A 113 16.35 -39.51 24.86
C LEU A 113 15.46 -38.94 25.99
N VAL A 114 16.01 -38.26 27.02
CA VAL A 114 15.30 -37.99 28.30
C VAL A 114 15.59 -36.59 28.91
N ILE A 115 14.85 -35.56 28.48
CA ILE A 115 15.09 -34.10 28.68
C ILE A 115 14.31 -33.37 29.81
N THR A 116 14.46 -32.04 29.93
CA THR A 116 13.94 -31.07 30.95
C THR A 116 13.64 -29.65 30.39
N LEU A 117 12.90 -28.75 31.11
CA LEU A 117 12.29 -27.47 30.57
C LEU A 117 11.91 -26.36 31.64
N GLU A 118 11.95 -25.01 31.39
CA GLU A 118 11.67 -23.83 32.34
C GLU A 118 10.98 -22.52 31.74
N LEU A 119 10.35 -21.56 32.51
CA LEU A 119 9.60 -20.30 32.07
C LEU A 119 9.65 -18.99 33.00
N LYS A 120 9.50 -17.71 32.50
CA LYS A 120 9.48 -16.37 33.28
C LYS A 120 8.83 -15.07 32.63
N PRO A 121 8.30 -14.02 33.35
CA PRO A 121 7.64 -12.77 32.80
C PRO A 121 8.43 -11.40 32.72
N LEU A 122 7.83 -10.32 32.14
CA LEU A 122 8.46 -8.98 31.81
C LEU A 122 7.65 -7.69 32.20
N PRO A 123 8.31 -6.51 32.34
CA PRO A 123 7.67 -5.22 32.64
C PRO A 123 7.15 -4.48 31.39
N GLY A 124 5.95 -3.91 31.47
CA GLY A 124 5.25 -3.27 30.34
C GLY A 124 4.41 -4.24 29.49
N GLY A 125 4.64 -5.55 29.64
CA GLY A 125 3.88 -6.66 29.05
C GLY A 125 4.74 -7.62 28.22
N GLY A 126 4.87 -8.89 28.65
CA GLY A 126 5.62 -9.95 27.96
C GLY A 126 6.22 -11.06 28.87
N TRP A 127 6.88 -12.10 28.31
CA TRP A 127 7.49 -13.26 29.06
C TRP A 127 8.41 -14.23 28.20
N MET A 128 9.07 -15.31 28.73
CA MET A 128 10.11 -16.22 28.09
C MET A 128 10.36 -17.70 28.62
N THR A 129 11.28 -18.57 28.08
CA THR A 129 11.43 -20.10 28.28
C THR A 129 12.86 -20.81 28.08
N ILE A 130 13.22 -22.04 28.61
CA ILE A 130 14.57 -22.83 28.57
C ILE A 130 14.57 -24.44 28.70
N CYS A 131 15.66 -25.29 28.49
CA CYS A 131 15.77 -26.85 28.49
C CYS A 131 17.17 -27.65 28.72
N ASP A 132 17.25 -29.03 28.97
CA ASP A 132 18.48 -30.01 29.09
C ASP A 132 18.23 -31.63 29.14
N ASP A 133 19.16 -32.66 29.03
CA ASP A 133 19.01 -34.19 28.66
C ASP A 133 19.72 -35.43 29.45
N VAL A 134 19.26 -36.75 29.35
CA VAL A 134 19.90 -38.11 29.75
C VAL A 134 19.39 -39.47 29.05
N SER A 135 19.73 -40.74 29.51
CA SER A 135 19.39 -42.06 28.83
C SER A 135 19.13 -43.48 29.53
N ARG A 136 20.12 -44.33 29.95
CA ARG A 136 20.46 -45.72 29.37
C ARG A 136 19.87 -47.19 29.67
N LEU A 137 19.85 -47.85 30.87
CA LEU A 137 20.30 -49.30 31.06
C LEU A 137 19.33 -50.46 31.58
N ALA A 138 19.39 -51.75 31.09
CA ALA A 138 18.93 -53.05 31.73
C ALA A 138 19.25 -54.42 30.96
N ARG A 139 19.25 -55.67 31.55
CA ARG A 139 19.33 -57.01 30.80
C ARG A 139 18.71 -58.41 31.28
N LEU A 140 19.37 -59.34 32.04
CA LEU A 140 19.88 -60.68 31.53
C LEU A 140 19.22 -62.13 31.78
N GLU A 141 19.15 -62.73 32.99
CA GLU A 141 19.46 -64.18 33.31
C GLU A 141 18.40 -65.37 33.15
N ALA A 142 18.76 -66.67 33.42
CA ALA A 142 18.03 -67.92 32.96
C ALA A 142 17.83 -69.27 33.83
N GLU A 143 18.59 -70.40 33.64
CA GLU A 143 18.04 -71.78 33.34
C GLU A 143 18.30 -73.06 34.29
N LEU A 144 18.29 -74.33 33.76
CA LEU A 144 18.70 -75.71 34.26
C LEU A 144 17.70 -76.76 34.88
N ARG A 145 16.55 -76.39 35.46
CA ARG A 145 15.96 -77.09 36.64
C ARG A 145 15.23 -78.47 36.50
N LEU A 146 15.36 -79.22 35.39
CA LEU A 146 14.17 -79.84 34.73
C LEU A 146 14.07 -81.40 34.57
N GLN A 147 14.13 -82.26 35.61
CA GLN A 147 13.71 -83.69 35.40
C GLN A 147 13.25 -84.60 36.56
N THR A 148 13.68 -84.43 37.82
CA THR A 148 13.20 -85.31 38.94
C THR A 148 11.68 -85.25 39.10
N GLU A 149 11.13 -84.08 38.77
CA GLU A 149 9.79 -83.79 38.31
C GLU A 149 9.04 -85.02 37.73
N ARG A 150 9.66 -85.83 36.85
CA ARG A 150 9.01 -86.91 36.06
C ARG A 150 8.33 -88.07 36.78
N SER A 151 8.51 -88.29 38.09
CA SER A 151 7.73 -89.33 38.80
C SER A 151 7.12 -88.89 40.12
N GLU A 152 7.47 -87.70 40.62
CA GLU A 152 6.51 -86.91 41.40
C GLU A 152 5.30 -86.55 40.49
N HIS A 153 5.54 -86.23 39.22
CA HIS A 153 4.54 -86.26 38.13
C HIS A 153 3.75 -87.57 38.00
N ALA A 154 4.23 -88.74 38.45
CA ALA A 154 3.44 -89.97 38.32
C ALA A 154 2.19 -89.96 39.23
N LEU A 155 2.15 -89.07 40.22
CA LEU A 155 1.00 -88.83 41.10
C LEU A 155 0.55 -87.35 41.13
N ALA A 156 1.40 -86.41 40.70
CA ALA A 156 1.06 -85.00 40.48
C ALA A 156 0.45 -84.74 39.09
N ASN A 157 0.72 -85.57 38.07
CA ASN A 157 0.04 -85.55 36.77
C ASN A 157 -1.15 -86.52 36.72
N MET A 158 -1.59 -87.06 37.88
CA MET A 158 -3.00 -87.41 38.01
C MET A 158 -3.81 -86.11 37.99
N SER A 159 -4.68 -85.94 36.99
CA SER A 159 -5.52 -84.74 36.86
C SER A 159 -6.44 -84.49 38.06
N HIS A 160 -6.81 -85.57 38.76
CA HIS A 160 -7.73 -85.61 39.88
C HIS A 160 -7.00 -85.56 41.24
N GLY A 161 -7.52 -84.74 42.15
CA GLY A 161 -7.21 -84.84 43.57
C GLY A 161 -7.86 -86.08 44.17
N LEU A 162 -7.10 -86.82 44.96
CA LEU A 162 -7.56 -88.05 45.62
C LEU A 162 -7.31 -87.95 47.12
N ILE A 163 -8.37 -88.16 47.90
CA ILE A 163 -8.30 -88.38 49.35
C ILE A 163 -9.13 -89.61 49.75
N MET A 164 -8.63 -90.39 50.71
CA MET A 164 -9.19 -91.69 51.08
C MET A 164 -9.19 -91.89 52.59
N PHE A 165 -10.33 -92.31 53.15
CA PHE A 165 -10.53 -92.53 54.58
C PHE A 165 -11.01 -93.97 54.87
N ASP A 166 -10.62 -94.50 56.03
CA ASP A 166 -11.05 -95.81 56.53
C ASP A 166 -12.40 -95.76 57.29
N ALA A 167 -12.86 -96.92 57.77
CA ALA A 167 -14.15 -97.09 58.44
C ALA A 167 -14.22 -96.40 59.83
N ASP A 168 -13.08 -96.24 60.52
CA ASP A 168 -12.95 -95.44 61.74
C ASP A 168 -12.75 -93.94 61.42
N SER A 169 -12.95 -93.56 60.15
CA SER A 169 -12.85 -92.20 59.61
C SER A 169 -11.46 -91.58 59.73
N ARG A 170 -10.38 -92.32 59.48
CA ARG A 170 -8.99 -91.81 59.43
C ARG A 170 -8.39 -91.79 58.03
N LEU A 171 -7.53 -90.80 57.78
CA LEU A 171 -6.88 -90.55 56.49
C LEU A 171 -5.83 -91.60 56.16
N VAL A 172 -5.93 -92.21 54.97
CA VAL A 172 -5.00 -93.26 54.48
C VAL A 172 -4.08 -92.74 53.38
N VAL A 173 -4.61 -92.06 52.37
CA VAL A 173 -3.87 -91.58 51.19
C VAL A 173 -4.31 -90.19 50.77
N CYS A 174 -3.35 -89.36 50.36
CA CYS A 174 -3.55 -88.05 49.72
C CYS A 174 -2.47 -87.86 48.63
N ASN A 175 -2.82 -87.32 47.46
CA ASN A 175 -1.86 -86.89 46.44
C ASN A 175 -1.64 -85.36 46.45
N GLU A 176 -0.57 -84.87 45.82
CA GLU A 176 -0.33 -83.42 45.70
C GLU A 176 -1.53 -82.69 45.08
N ARG A 177 -2.16 -83.29 44.06
CA ARG A 177 -3.28 -82.66 43.37
C ARG A 177 -4.44 -82.34 44.32
N PHE A 178 -4.72 -83.17 45.33
CA PHE A 178 -5.71 -82.84 46.36
C PHE A 178 -5.28 -81.66 47.24
N LEU A 179 -4.03 -81.64 47.69
CA LEU A 179 -3.50 -80.55 48.52
C LEU A 179 -3.51 -79.20 47.77
N GLN A 180 -3.03 -79.21 46.53
CA GLN A 180 -3.06 -78.06 45.62
C GLN A 180 -4.48 -77.56 45.36
N LEU A 181 -5.45 -78.47 45.14
CA LEU A 181 -6.85 -78.11 44.89
C LEU A 181 -7.51 -77.36 46.05
N TYR A 182 -7.02 -77.53 47.30
CA TYR A 182 -7.69 -76.96 48.49
C TYR A 182 -6.82 -76.13 49.44
N ASP A 183 -5.56 -75.86 49.08
CA ASP A 183 -4.60 -75.07 49.85
C ASP A 183 -4.18 -75.72 51.19
N LEU A 184 -4.12 -77.05 51.22
CA LEU A 184 -3.84 -77.82 52.43
C LEU A 184 -2.33 -78.06 52.63
N ASP A 185 -1.88 -77.91 53.87
CA ASP A 185 -0.47 -78.07 54.23
C ASP A 185 -0.08 -79.57 54.33
N PRO A 186 0.86 -80.08 53.50
CA PRO A 186 1.34 -81.46 53.56
C PRO A 186 1.98 -81.83 54.91
N ASN A 187 2.42 -80.85 55.70
CA ASN A 187 2.97 -81.10 57.03
C ASN A 187 1.90 -81.39 58.09
N VAL A 188 0.65 -81.05 57.82
CA VAL A 188 -0.48 -81.19 58.77
C VAL A 188 -1.46 -82.25 58.29
N LEU A 189 -1.77 -82.32 56.99
CA LEU A 189 -2.69 -83.31 56.42
C LEU A 189 -2.04 -84.68 56.19
N LYS A 190 -1.55 -85.31 57.27
CA LYS A 190 -0.79 -86.57 57.24
C LYS A 190 -1.67 -87.80 57.51
N PRO A 191 -1.30 -89.00 57.01
CA PRO A 191 -2.03 -90.22 57.30
C PRO A 191 -2.21 -90.47 58.80
N GLY A 192 -3.40 -90.93 59.19
CA GLY A 192 -3.80 -91.19 60.58
C GLY A 192 -4.67 -90.10 61.23
N ILE A 193 -4.73 -88.86 60.71
CA ILE A 193 -5.69 -87.85 61.19
C ILE A 193 -7.14 -88.28 60.90
N THR A 194 -8.10 -87.80 61.68
CA THR A 194 -9.53 -88.05 61.45
C THR A 194 -10.10 -87.21 60.30
N HIS A 195 -11.23 -87.65 59.75
CA HIS A 195 -12.00 -86.92 58.74
C HIS A 195 -12.46 -85.55 59.26
N THR A 196 -12.81 -85.43 60.55
CA THR A 196 -13.14 -84.15 61.17
C THR A 196 -11.93 -83.21 61.17
N GLU A 197 -10.75 -83.67 61.60
CA GLU A 197 -9.51 -82.87 61.54
C GLU A 197 -9.17 -82.47 60.09
N ALA A 198 -9.38 -83.36 59.11
CA ALA A 198 -9.19 -83.05 57.70
C ALA A 198 -10.20 -82.02 57.16
N ILE A 199 -11.47 -82.08 57.56
CA ILE A 199 -12.50 -81.07 57.24
C ILE A 199 -12.15 -79.73 57.90
N ASP A 200 -11.69 -79.73 59.15
CA ASP A 200 -11.37 -78.52 59.89
C ASP A 200 -10.17 -77.79 59.27
N LEU A 201 -9.13 -78.51 58.87
CA LEU A 201 -8.00 -77.94 58.11
C LEU A 201 -8.45 -77.40 56.75
N TRP A 202 -9.41 -78.07 56.11
CA TRP A 202 -9.98 -77.69 54.82
C TRP A 202 -10.89 -76.44 54.93
N LEU A 203 -11.60 -76.29 56.05
CA LEU A 203 -12.43 -75.13 56.39
C LEU A 203 -11.59 -73.94 56.89
N ALA A 204 -10.50 -74.18 57.62
CA ALA A 204 -9.58 -73.14 58.09
C ALA A 204 -8.91 -72.39 56.93
N ARG A 205 -8.82 -73.02 55.75
CA ARG A 205 -8.45 -72.37 54.47
C ARG A 205 -9.61 -71.60 53.82
N GLY A 206 -10.68 -71.32 54.57
CA GLY A 206 -11.78 -70.43 54.18
C GLY A 206 -12.68 -70.95 53.06
N ASN A 207 -12.57 -72.22 52.67
CA ASN A 207 -13.28 -72.79 51.52
C ASN A 207 -14.80 -72.80 51.76
N ARG A 208 -15.59 -72.22 50.84
CA ARG A 208 -17.01 -71.87 51.08
C ARG A 208 -17.97 -72.66 50.19
N THR A 209 -18.72 -73.56 50.79
CA THR A 209 -19.79 -74.33 50.14
C THR A 209 -21.15 -73.59 50.09
N GLY A 210 -21.13 -72.26 50.22
CA GLY A 210 -22.33 -71.42 50.31
C GLY A 210 -23.00 -71.40 51.69
N MET A 211 -22.57 -72.25 52.61
CA MET A 211 -23.05 -72.35 54.00
C MET A 211 -21.95 -71.89 54.99
N SER A 212 -22.26 -71.82 56.28
CA SER A 212 -21.24 -71.61 57.32
C SER A 212 -20.37 -72.87 57.51
N GLY A 213 -19.19 -72.70 58.12
CA GLY A 213 -18.22 -73.78 58.27
C GLY A 213 -18.74 -74.96 59.09
N ASP A 214 -19.43 -74.68 60.20
CA ASP A 214 -19.95 -75.72 61.09
C ASP A 214 -21.17 -76.45 60.49
N GLU A 215 -22.04 -75.75 59.75
CA GLU A 215 -23.10 -76.40 58.96
C GLU A 215 -22.53 -77.36 57.92
N PHE A 216 -21.44 -76.98 57.24
CA PHE A 216 -20.78 -77.86 56.28
C PHE A 216 -20.14 -79.08 56.96
N ARG A 217 -19.49 -78.88 58.12
CA ARG A 217 -18.90 -79.94 58.95
C ARG A 217 -19.96 -80.97 59.34
N ASP A 218 -21.06 -80.54 59.93
CA ASP A 218 -22.15 -81.40 60.39
C ASP A 218 -22.85 -82.10 59.23
N ALA A 219 -23.14 -81.39 58.14
CA ALA A 219 -23.71 -81.99 56.93
C ALA A 219 -22.80 -83.08 56.34
N ARG A 220 -21.48 -82.84 56.32
CA ARG A 220 -20.50 -83.78 55.77
C ARG A 220 -20.28 -85.01 56.65
N ILE A 221 -20.37 -84.87 57.98
CA ILE A 221 -20.37 -85.98 58.93
C ILE A 221 -21.68 -86.80 58.79
N ASN A 222 -22.83 -86.13 58.68
CA ASN A 222 -24.12 -86.79 58.49
C ASN A 222 -24.22 -87.57 57.16
N ASP A 223 -23.63 -87.05 56.07
CA ASP A 223 -23.55 -87.76 54.79
C ASP A 223 -22.74 -89.08 54.89
N VAL A 224 -21.71 -89.12 55.73
CA VAL A 224 -20.93 -90.34 56.01
C VAL A 224 -21.74 -91.30 56.90
N LEU A 225 -22.36 -90.80 57.97
CA LEU A 225 -23.18 -91.62 58.88
C LEU A 225 -24.41 -92.24 58.18
N THR A 226 -25.06 -91.49 57.30
CA THR A 226 -26.19 -91.98 56.49
C THR A 226 -25.77 -92.72 55.22
N ARG A 227 -24.46 -92.80 54.93
CA ARG A 227 -23.84 -93.45 53.75
C ARG A 227 -24.46 -93.03 52.41
N ASN A 228 -24.89 -91.77 52.31
CA ASN A 228 -25.67 -91.30 51.17
C ASN A 228 -24.74 -90.72 50.07
N PRO A 229 -24.61 -91.38 48.89
CA PRO A 229 -23.66 -90.95 47.87
C PRO A 229 -24.10 -89.64 47.19
N LYS A 230 -23.30 -88.58 47.35
CA LYS A 230 -23.50 -87.28 46.70
C LYS A 230 -22.32 -86.87 45.83
N THR A 231 -22.65 -86.16 44.76
CA THR A 231 -21.74 -85.27 44.04
C THR A 231 -21.93 -83.87 44.59
N VAL A 232 -20.86 -83.24 45.08
CA VAL A 232 -20.89 -81.88 45.64
C VAL A 232 -20.04 -80.98 44.75
N LEU A 233 -20.61 -79.85 44.31
CA LEU A 233 -19.83 -78.80 43.65
C LEU A 233 -19.33 -77.83 44.72
N VAL A 234 -18.02 -77.79 44.90
CA VAL A 234 -17.38 -77.12 46.03
C VAL A 234 -16.67 -75.87 45.53
N THR A 235 -17.10 -74.71 46.01
CA THR A 235 -16.43 -73.43 45.75
C THR A 235 -15.29 -73.23 46.75
N ARG A 236 -14.05 -73.22 46.24
CA ARG A 236 -12.85 -72.83 46.99
C ARG A 236 -12.96 -71.36 47.42
N HIS A 237 -12.19 -70.93 48.42
CA HIS A 237 -12.21 -69.56 48.93
C HIS A 237 -11.94 -68.47 47.86
N ASP A 238 -11.29 -68.84 46.76
CA ASP A 238 -10.97 -68.01 45.59
C ASP A 238 -11.95 -68.14 44.41
N GLY A 239 -13.04 -68.90 44.56
CA GLY A 239 -14.11 -69.03 43.58
C GLY A 239 -14.03 -70.26 42.66
N ARG A 240 -12.94 -71.03 42.64
CA ARG A 240 -12.82 -72.23 41.76
C ARG A 240 -13.83 -73.31 42.14
N LYS A 241 -14.42 -73.98 41.14
CA LYS A 241 -15.53 -74.94 41.30
C LYS A 241 -15.03 -76.39 41.14
N ILE A 242 -14.72 -77.02 42.26
CA ILE A 242 -14.19 -78.39 42.29
C ILE A 242 -15.36 -79.37 42.49
N GLN A 243 -15.55 -80.29 41.56
CA GLN A 243 -16.54 -81.36 41.66
C GLN A 243 -15.95 -82.50 42.52
N ALA A 244 -16.52 -82.69 43.71
CA ALA A 244 -16.18 -83.77 44.63
C ALA A 244 -17.19 -84.92 44.50
N VAL A 245 -16.72 -86.12 44.18
CA VAL A 245 -17.56 -87.34 44.06
C VAL A 245 -17.11 -88.35 45.11
N SER A 246 -17.97 -88.60 46.10
CA SER A 246 -17.71 -89.59 47.16
C SER A 246 -18.27 -90.96 46.79
N ARG A 247 -17.50 -92.03 47.01
CA ARG A 247 -17.97 -93.42 46.95
C ARG A 247 -17.58 -94.18 48.20
N PHE A 248 -18.60 -94.64 48.94
CA PHE A 248 -18.42 -95.54 50.08
C PHE A 248 -17.94 -96.91 49.62
N MET A 249 -16.97 -97.44 50.34
CA MET A 249 -16.38 -98.76 50.12
C MET A 249 -17.08 -99.80 51.02
N PRO A 250 -17.10 -101.10 50.66
CA PRO A 250 -17.89 -102.10 51.39
C PRO A 250 -17.44 -102.34 52.84
N ASP A 251 -16.18 -102.04 53.15
CA ASP A 251 -15.58 -102.09 54.50
C ASP A 251 -16.11 -100.98 55.44
N GLY A 252 -16.68 -99.91 54.87
CA GLY A 252 -17.18 -98.74 55.59
C GLY A 252 -16.32 -97.48 55.43
N GLY A 253 -15.13 -97.59 54.83
CA GLY A 253 -14.35 -96.42 54.40
C GLY A 253 -14.95 -95.75 53.17
N TRP A 254 -14.31 -94.71 52.65
CA TRP A 254 -14.67 -94.09 51.38
C TRP A 254 -13.49 -93.41 50.70
N VAL A 255 -13.57 -93.33 49.37
CA VAL A 255 -12.70 -92.47 48.56
C VAL A 255 -13.50 -91.28 48.06
N THR A 256 -12.87 -90.11 48.02
CA THR A 256 -13.42 -88.95 47.30
C THR A 256 -12.44 -88.53 46.21
N LEU A 257 -12.94 -88.44 44.98
CA LEU A 257 -12.22 -87.91 43.83
C LEU A 257 -12.67 -86.47 43.59
N HIS A 258 -11.71 -85.62 43.27
CA HIS A 258 -11.88 -84.17 43.14
C HIS A 258 -11.34 -83.71 41.78
N GLU A 259 -12.24 -83.24 40.93
CA GLU A 259 -11.95 -82.74 39.59
C GLU A 259 -12.27 -81.24 39.52
N ASP A 260 -11.38 -80.42 38.97
CA ASP A 260 -11.73 -79.03 38.64
C ASP A 260 -12.51 -79.04 37.32
N VAL A 261 -13.78 -78.63 37.36
CA VAL A 261 -14.69 -78.71 36.21
C VAL A 261 -14.87 -77.37 35.49
N ASN A 262 -14.09 -76.35 35.87
CA ASN A 262 -14.20 -75.01 35.26
C ASN A 262 -13.95 -75.04 33.75
N GLU A 263 -12.99 -75.80 33.21
CA GLU A 263 -12.74 -75.82 31.76
C GLU A 263 -13.89 -76.41 30.95
N ARG A 264 -14.58 -77.44 31.45
CA ARG A 264 -15.78 -78.00 30.79
C ARG A 264 -16.92 -76.97 30.78
N LEU A 265 -17.16 -76.34 31.92
CA LEU A 265 -18.13 -75.25 32.05
C LEU A 265 -17.74 -74.05 31.16
N GLN A 266 -16.44 -73.75 31.02
CA GLN A 266 -15.92 -72.70 30.16
C GLN A 266 -16.02 -73.06 28.68
N TYR A 267 -15.99 -74.33 28.26
CA TYR A 267 -16.29 -74.71 26.88
C TYR A 267 -17.77 -74.54 26.53
N GLU A 268 -18.67 -74.85 27.46
CA GLU A 268 -20.11 -74.55 27.32
C GLU A 268 -20.34 -73.02 27.33
N GLU A 269 -19.68 -72.29 28.22
CA GLU A 269 -19.67 -70.82 28.26
C GLU A 269 -18.96 -70.22 27.03
N MET A 270 -18.02 -70.92 26.38
CA MET A 270 -17.29 -70.48 25.18
C MET A 270 -18.13 -70.68 23.93
N LEU A 271 -18.89 -71.79 23.80
CA LEU A 271 -19.86 -71.95 22.71
C LEU A 271 -21.00 -70.92 22.87
N LYS A 272 -21.42 -70.67 24.11
CA LYS A 272 -22.39 -69.64 24.47
C LYS A 272 -21.84 -68.23 24.24
N GLN A 273 -20.55 -67.98 24.52
CA GLN A 273 -19.82 -66.76 24.12
C GLN A 273 -19.66 -66.67 22.60
N GLN A 274 -19.49 -67.77 21.88
CA GLN A 274 -19.35 -67.75 20.42
C GLN A 274 -20.67 -67.36 19.75
N ASN A 275 -21.80 -67.82 20.29
CA ASN A 275 -23.12 -67.29 19.93
C ASN A 275 -23.27 -65.84 20.38
N LEU A 276 -22.92 -65.49 21.62
CA LEU A 276 -22.93 -64.10 22.11
C LEU A 276 -22.01 -63.17 21.30
N MET A 277 -20.97 -63.70 20.65
CA MET A 277 -19.98 -62.99 19.83
C MET A 277 -20.40 -62.95 18.37
N LEU A 278 -21.24 -63.88 17.90
CA LEU A 278 -21.99 -63.75 16.65
C LEU A 278 -23.11 -62.71 16.81
N ASP A 279 -23.90 -62.78 17.88
CA ASP A 279 -24.94 -61.81 18.22
C ASP A 279 -24.31 -60.43 18.46
N ALA A 280 -23.22 -60.34 19.24
CA ALA A 280 -22.51 -59.08 19.43
C ALA A 280 -21.76 -58.62 18.17
N ALA A 281 -21.30 -59.51 17.28
CA ALA A 281 -20.76 -59.07 15.99
C ALA A 281 -21.87 -58.46 15.14
N LEU A 282 -23.03 -59.12 15.01
CA LEU A 282 -24.20 -58.58 14.32
C LEU A 282 -24.66 -57.25 14.92
N GLU A 283 -24.74 -57.13 16.24
CA GLU A 283 -25.15 -55.91 16.94
C GLU A 283 -24.10 -54.77 16.91
N ASN A 284 -22.81 -55.08 16.78
CA ASN A 284 -21.76 -54.10 16.57
C ASN A 284 -21.38 -53.90 15.09
N MET A 285 -22.09 -54.52 14.13
CA MET A 285 -21.95 -54.15 12.72
C MET A 285 -22.46 -52.72 12.53
N ALA A 286 -21.57 -51.84 12.08
CA ALA A 286 -21.90 -50.49 11.61
C ALA A 286 -22.88 -50.50 10.42
N HIS A 287 -22.97 -51.64 9.73
CA HIS A 287 -23.96 -51.94 8.71
C HIS A 287 -25.24 -52.50 9.34
N GLY A 288 -26.39 -51.96 8.96
CA GLY A 288 -27.65 -52.68 9.15
C GLY A 288 -27.62 -53.97 8.34
N LEU A 289 -28.09 -55.07 8.93
CA LEU A 289 -28.22 -56.37 8.27
C LEU A 289 -29.59 -56.97 8.57
N ALA A 290 -30.24 -57.49 7.54
CA ALA A 290 -31.51 -58.21 7.66
C ALA A 290 -31.52 -59.43 6.71
N PHE A 291 -31.83 -60.60 7.26
CA PHE A 291 -31.99 -61.87 6.53
C PHE A 291 -33.48 -62.15 6.34
N TYR A 292 -33.89 -62.48 5.12
CA TYR A 292 -35.26 -62.85 4.77
C TYR A 292 -35.31 -64.23 4.12
N ASP A 293 -36.39 -64.98 4.35
CA ASP A 293 -36.66 -66.23 3.65
C ASP A 293 -37.29 -66.01 2.26
N SER A 294 -37.64 -67.11 1.57
CA SER A 294 -38.28 -67.12 0.25
C SER A 294 -39.58 -66.31 0.19
N ASP A 295 -40.29 -66.22 1.30
CA ASP A 295 -41.60 -65.58 1.42
C ASP A 295 -41.46 -64.12 1.87
N MET A 296 -40.24 -63.55 1.76
CA MET A 296 -39.86 -62.22 2.22
C MET A 296 -40.16 -61.97 3.70
N ARG A 297 -40.13 -63.02 4.55
CA ARG A 297 -40.27 -62.90 5.99
C ARG A 297 -38.91 -62.81 6.67
N LEU A 298 -38.78 -61.83 7.54
CA LEU A 298 -37.57 -61.57 8.31
C LEU A 298 -37.25 -62.78 9.21
N ARG A 299 -35.98 -63.21 9.24
CA ARG A 299 -35.49 -64.27 10.14
C ARG A 299 -34.57 -63.73 11.22
N VAL A 300 -33.66 -62.82 10.85
CA VAL A 300 -32.72 -62.16 11.76
C VAL A 300 -32.49 -60.73 11.26
N CYS A 301 -32.42 -59.76 12.16
CA CYS A 301 -31.82 -58.45 11.92
C CYS A 301 -31.03 -57.98 13.14
N ASN A 302 -30.15 -56.99 12.95
CA ASN A 302 -29.46 -56.31 14.04
C ASN A 302 -30.14 -54.98 14.42
N SER A 303 -29.81 -54.42 15.59
CA SER A 303 -30.33 -53.11 15.99
C SER A 303 -29.87 -51.98 15.06
N THR A 304 -28.78 -52.12 14.31
CA THR A 304 -28.37 -51.12 13.29
C THR A 304 -29.41 -51.01 12.17
N TYR A 305 -29.93 -52.14 11.65
CA TYR A 305 -31.06 -52.14 10.73
C TYR A 305 -32.31 -51.49 11.35
N GLN A 306 -32.62 -51.84 12.61
CA GLN A 306 -33.76 -51.28 13.34
C GLN A 306 -33.64 -49.76 13.52
N LYS A 307 -32.46 -49.24 13.88
CA LYS A 307 -32.16 -47.80 14.02
C LYS A 307 -32.31 -47.06 12.69
N ILE A 308 -31.69 -47.57 11.61
CA ILE A 308 -31.74 -46.98 10.26
C ILE A 308 -33.19 -46.81 9.78
N TYR A 309 -34.04 -47.80 10.03
CA TYR A 309 -35.45 -47.81 9.61
C TYR A 309 -36.45 -47.36 10.70
N ARG A 310 -35.96 -46.96 11.88
CA ARG A 310 -36.75 -46.54 13.06
C ARG A 310 -37.83 -47.54 13.47
N LEU A 311 -37.50 -48.83 13.42
CA LEU A 311 -38.35 -49.93 13.85
C LEU A 311 -37.99 -50.31 15.30
N SER A 312 -39.00 -50.66 16.11
CA SER A 312 -38.76 -51.30 17.41
C SER A 312 -38.56 -52.82 17.28
N PRO A 313 -37.89 -53.49 18.24
CA PRO A 313 -37.74 -54.95 18.24
C PRO A 313 -39.08 -55.71 18.24
N GLU A 314 -40.14 -55.10 18.75
CA GLU A 314 -41.50 -55.66 18.72
C GLU A 314 -42.13 -55.62 17.31
N GLU A 315 -41.74 -54.64 16.48
CA GLU A 315 -42.19 -54.49 15.10
C GLU A 315 -41.37 -55.30 14.09
N SER A 316 -40.12 -55.63 14.43
CA SER A 316 -39.17 -56.36 13.58
C SER A 316 -38.90 -57.79 14.06
N LYS A 317 -39.94 -58.49 14.53
CA LYS A 317 -39.80 -59.88 15.01
C LYS A 317 -39.54 -60.87 13.85
N PRO A 318 -38.84 -61.99 14.11
CA PRO A 318 -38.77 -63.11 13.16
C PRO A 318 -40.18 -63.57 12.74
N GLY A 319 -40.39 -63.70 11.43
CA GLY A 319 -41.68 -64.00 10.80
C GLY A 319 -42.41 -62.79 10.19
N THR A 320 -42.04 -61.56 10.54
CA THR A 320 -42.66 -60.33 10.00
C THR A 320 -42.33 -60.15 8.52
N HIS A 321 -43.29 -59.72 7.70
CA HIS A 321 -43.12 -59.60 6.24
C HIS A 321 -42.51 -58.26 5.83
N LEU A 322 -41.65 -58.24 4.79
CA LEU A 322 -40.94 -57.02 4.35
C LEU A 322 -41.88 -55.82 4.08
N SER A 323 -43.07 -56.02 3.51
CA SER A 323 -44.01 -54.92 3.24
C SER A 323 -44.47 -54.21 4.52
N GLU A 324 -44.75 -54.97 5.58
CA GLU A 324 -45.19 -54.50 6.89
C GLU A 324 -44.07 -53.70 7.59
N LEU A 325 -42.82 -54.14 7.42
CA LEU A 325 -41.62 -53.41 7.88
C LEU A 325 -41.45 -52.09 7.12
N ILE A 326 -41.63 -52.07 5.79
CA ILE A 326 -41.56 -50.84 4.98
C ILE A 326 -42.64 -49.84 5.40
N GLU A 327 -43.88 -50.29 5.56
CA GLU A 327 -45.01 -49.44 5.98
C GLU A 327 -44.79 -48.82 7.36
N ARG A 328 -44.33 -49.62 8.35
CA ARG A 328 -43.94 -49.12 9.68
C ARG A 328 -42.77 -48.14 9.61
N SER A 329 -41.75 -48.43 8.82
CA SER A 329 -40.59 -47.54 8.66
C SER A 329 -40.96 -46.17 8.07
N ILE A 330 -41.96 -46.12 7.20
CA ILE A 330 -42.51 -44.87 6.66
C ILE A 330 -43.36 -44.15 7.72
N ALA A 331 -44.21 -44.86 8.45
CA ALA A 331 -45.00 -44.28 9.55
C ALA A 331 -44.11 -43.69 10.67
N ASN A 332 -42.99 -44.35 10.97
CA ASN A 332 -41.98 -43.90 11.94
C ASN A 332 -41.02 -42.84 11.34
N GLY A 333 -41.26 -42.42 10.09
CA GLY A 333 -40.61 -41.29 9.44
C GLY A 333 -39.16 -41.51 9.02
N ALA A 334 -38.72 -42.75 8.78
CA ALA A 334 -37.36 -43.01 8.30
C ALA A 334 -37.14 -42.57 6.84
N PHE A 335 -38.17 -42.71 6.00
CA PHE A 335 -38.15 -42.35 4.57
C PHE A 335 -38.61 -40.92 4.31
N ALA A 336 -37.95 -40.23 3.39
CA ALA A 336 -38.43 -38.95 2.86
C ALA A 336 -39.81 -39.09 2.20
N SER A 337 -40.61 -38.02 2.24
CA SER A 337 -42.02 -37.98 1.79
C SER A 337 -42.25 -38.17 0.29
N GLU A 338 -41.20 -38.49 -0.47
CA GLU A 338 -41.21 -38.70 -1.92
C GLU A 338 -41.39 -40.18 -2.32
N TYR A 339 -41.27 -41.11 -1.36
CA TYR A 339 -41.31 -42.56 -1.64
C TYR A 339 -42.65 -43.21 -1.24
N SER A 340 -43.28 -43.95 -2.17
CA SER A 340 -44.41 -44.83 -1.85
C SER A 340 -43.95 -46.17 -1.25
N PRO A 341 -44.66 -46.75 -0.26
CA PRO A 341 -44.36 -48.09 0.26
C PRO A 341 -44.30 -49.15 -0.84
N GLN A 342 -45.22 -49.08 -1.82
CA GLN A 342 -45.29 -50.02 -2.94
C GLN A 342 -44.06 -49.92 -3.85
N GLN A 343 -43.61 -48.70 -4.17
CA GLN A 343 -42.41 -48.50 -5.01
C GLN A 343 -41.14 -49.04 -4.34
N ILE A 344 -41.00 -48.91 -3.02
CA ILE A 344 -39.87 -49.46 -2.27
C ILE A 344 -39.88 -50.99 -2.31
N LEU A 345 -41.05 -51.61 -2.15
CA LEU A 345 -41.23 -53.07 -2.20
C LEU A 345 -40.99 -53.62 -3.62
N GLU A 346 -41.55 -52.98 -4.65
CA GLU A 346 -41.34 -53.36 -6.05
C GLU A 346 -39.87 -53.22 -6.47
N ALA A 347 -39.19 -52.14 -6.08
CA ALA A 347 -37.77 -51.94 -6.39
C ALA A 347 -36.86 -52.96 -5.67
N ALA A 348 -37.20 -53.36 -4.44
CA ALA A 348 -36.51 -54.45 -3.74
C ALA A 348 -36.76 -55.79 -4.45
N ARG A 349 -38.02 -56.11 -4.72
CA ARG A 349 -38.45 -57.35 -5.40
C ARG A 349 -37.77 -57.51 -6.77
N ALA A 350 -37.82 -56.49 -7.62
CA ALA A 350 -37.22 -56.54 -8.95
C ALA A 350 -35.70 -56.75 -8.89
N ARG A 351 -35.00 -56.23 -7.88
CA ARG A 351 -33.56 -56.47 -7.68
C ARG A 351 -33.26 -57.88 -7.19
N ILE A 352 -34.11 -58.45 -6.32
CA ILE A 352 -33.97 -59.84 -5.86
C ILE A 352 -34.25 -60.81 -7.03
N GLU A 353 -35.34 -60.60 -7.79
CA GLU A 353 -35.72 -61.45 -8.93
C GLU A 353 -34.70 -61.40 -10.09
N ASN A 354 -34.06 -60.26 -10.34
CA ASN A 354 -32.96 -60.12 -11.31
C ASN A 354 -31.56 -60.40 -10.72
N ASN A 355 -31.46 -60.75 -9.43
CA ASN A 355 -30.21 -60.99 -8.69
C ASN A 355 -29.20 -59.81 -8.73
N ASP A 356 -29.69 -58.57 -8.79
CA ASP A 356 -28.88 -57.35 -8.85
C ASP A 356 -28.34 -56.94 -7.47
N SER A 357 -27.11 -57.38 -7.21
CA SER A 357 -26.33 -57.02 -6.01
C SER A 357 -25.54 -55.71 -6.13
N SER A 358 -25.85 -54.83 -7.11
CA SER A 358 -25.24 -53.50 -7.21
C SER A 358 -25.73 -52.59 -6.06
N PRO A 359 -24.86 -51.81 -5.40
CA PRO A 359 -25.27 -50.93 -4.29
C PRO A 359 -26.21 -49.82 -4.77
N MET A 360 -27.32 -49.63 -4.07
CA MET A 360 -28.34 -48.62 -4.35
C MET A 360 -28.31 -47.53 -3.27
N ARG A 361 -28.11 -46.28 -3.68
CA ARG A 361 -28.13 -45.12 -2.78
C ARG A 361 -29.58 -44.74 -2.39
N ARG A 362 -29.81 -44.36 -1.14
CA ARG A 362 -31.08 -43.84 -0.62
C ARG A 362 -30.82 -42.79 0.46
N ARG A 363 -31.50 -41.65 0.40
CA ARG A 363 -31.47 -40.61 1.44
C ARG A 363 -32.64 -40.77 2.41
N MET A 364 -32.37 -40.60 3.69
CA MET A 364 -33.34 -40.71 4.80
C MET A 364 -33.82 -39.31 5.23
N THR A 365 -34.83 -39.21 6.11
CA THR A 365 -35.38 -37.89 6.54
C THR A 365 -34.43 -37.00 7.33
N ASN A 366 -33.33 -37.56 7.84
CA ASN A 366 -32.30 -36.87 8.60
C ASN A 366 -31.01 -36.63 7.77
N ASP A 367 -31.17 -36.50 6.45
CA ASP A 367 -30.14 -36.34 5.41
C ASP A 367 -29.08 -37.47 5.29
N THR A 368 -29.00 -38.40 6.24
CA THR A 368 -28.21 -39.65 6.13
C THR A 368 -28.40 -40.33 4.78
N ILE A 369 -27.29 -40.66 4.14
CA ILE A 369 -27.23 -41.39 2.86
C ILE A 369 -26.83 -42.84 3.16
N ILE A 370 -27.74 -43.78 2.90
CA ILE A 370 -27.44 -45.22 3.00
C ILE A 370 -27.18 -45.84 1.63
N SER A 371 -26.28 -46.82 1.62
CA SER A 371 -26.03 -47.75 0.51
C SER A 371 -26.68 -49.09 0.83
N VAL A 372 -27.66 -49.48 0.00
CA VAL A 372 -28.44 -50.71 0.17
C VAL A 372 -27.98 -51.76 -0.83
N ARG A 373 -27.68 -52.97 -0.37
CA ARG A 373 -27.37 -54.13 -1.22
C ARG A 373 -28.30 -55.30 -0.90
N TYR A 374 -28.82 -55.95 -1.93
CA TYR A 374 -29.53 -57.23 -1.82
C TYR A 374 -28.66 -58.36 -2.38
N CYS A 375 -28.72 -59.55 -1.78
CA CYS A 375 -28.00 -60.73 -2.23
C CYS A 375 -28.90 -61.97 -2.04
N ALA A 376 -29.32 -62.61 -3.12
CA ALA A 376 -30.14 -63.83 -3.04
C ALA A 376 -29.32 -65.02 -2.52
N LEU A 377 -29.97 -65.90 -1.76
CA LEU A 377 -29.34 -67.05 -1.11
C LEU A 377 -29.53 -68.35 -1.92
N PRO A 378 -28.53 -69.27 -1.95
CA PRO A 378 -28.61 -70.51 -2.73
C PRO A 378 -29.79 -71.43 -2.36
N GLU A 379 -30.23 -71.41 -1.11
CA GLU A 379 -31.34 -72.24 -0.60
C GLU A 379 -32.69 -71.50 -0.57
N GLY A 380 -32.75 -70.29 -1.15
CA GLY A 380 -33.92 -69.41 -1.15
C GLY A 380 -33.85 -68.31 -0.08
N GLY A 381 -34.58 -67.21 -0.34
CA GLY A 381 -34.48 -65.98 0.45
C GLY A 381 -33.32 -65.08 0.04
N PHE A 382 -33.05 -64.05 0.84
CA PHE A 382 -32.01 -63.07 0.55
C PHE A 382 -31.50 -62.38 1.82
N VAL A 383 -30.25 -61.91 1.78
CA VAL A 383 -29.70 -60.97 2.76
C VAL A 383 -29.75 -59.56 2.17
N ALA A 384 -30.16 -58.59 2.99
CA ALA A 384 -30.01 -57.18 2.71
C ALA A 384 -29.01 -56.54 3.68
N THR A 385 -28.07 -55.75 3.16
CA THR A 385 -27.15 -54.94 3.96
C THR A 385 -27.35 -53.45 3.67
N TYR A 386 -27.14 -52.64 4.71
CA TYR A 386 -27.45 -51.21 4.75
C TYR A 386 -26.27 -50.48 5.39
N GLU A 387 -25.41 -49.89 4.57
CA GLU A 387 -24.24 -49.11 5.00
C GLU A 387 -24.60 -47.64 5.11
N ASP A 388 -24.30 -46.96 6.23
CA ASP A 388 -24.26 -45.49 6.22
C ASP A 388 -22.98 -45.05 5.50
N ILE A 389 -23.13 -44.29 4.41
CA ILE A 389 -22.01 -43.77 3.62
C ILE A 389 -21.85 -42.26 3.76
N THR A 390 -22.55 -41.61 4.70
CA THR A 390 -22.61 -40.15 4.82
C THR A 390 -21.23 -39.53 5.05
N GLU A 391 -20.44 -40.04 6.01
CA GLU A 391 -19.06 -39.57 6.23
C GLU A 391 -18.15 -39.82 5.01
N ARG A 392 -18.37 -40.93 4.29
CA ARG A 392 -17.56 -41.29 3.12
C ARG A 392 -17.85 -40.40 1.91
N GLU A 393 -19.13 -40.11 1.67
CA GLU A 393 -19.54 -39.16 0.64
C GLU A 393 -19.06 -37.75 1.02
N HIS A 394 -19.20 -37.33 2.28
CA HIS A 394 -18.67 -36.05 2.74
C HIS A 394 -17.14 -35.97 2.67
N ALA A 395 -16.39 -37.03 2.93
CA ALA A 395 -14.93 -37.03 2.76
C ALA A 395 -14.52 -36.95 1.27
N VAL A 396 -15.31 -37.53 0.36
CA VAL A 396 -15.12 -37.39 -1.09
C VAL A 396 -15.52 -35.98 -1.56
N GLU A 397 -16.61 -35.42 -1.04
CA GLU A 397 -17.04 -34.04 -1.28
C GLU A 397 -16.00 -33.04 -0.75
N GLU A 398 -15.50 -33.23 0.47
CA GLU A 398 -14.49 -32.39 1.12
C GLU A 398 -13.17 -32.48 0.36
N LEU A 399 -12.66 -33.66 0.02
CA LEU A 399 -11.45 -33.79 -0.79
C LEU A 399 -11.64 -33.11 -2.16
N SER A 400 -12.80 -33.28 -2.79
CA SER A 400 -13.15 -32.60 -4.03
C SER A 400 -13.33 -31.09 -3.86
N GLU A 401 -13.67 -30.61 -2.67
CA GLU A 401 -13.73 -29.18 -2.34
C GLU A 401 -12.36 -28.62 -1.98
N GLN A 402 -11.50 -29.36 -1.28
CA GLN A 402 -10.11 -29.00 -1.03
C GLN A 402 -9.32 -28.90 -2.34
N TYR A 403 -9.49 -29.86 -3.27
CA TYR A 403 -8.93 -29.74 -4.63
C TYR A 403 -9.48 -28.52 -5.39
N ARG A 404 -10.81 -28.26 -5.34
CA ARG A 404 -11.39 -27.06 -5.95
C ARG A 404 -10.91 -25.76 -5.30
N ARG A 405 -10.75 -25.73 -3.97
CA ARG A 405 -10.22 -24.59 -3.19
C ARG A 405 -8.73 -24.36 -3.50
N PHE A 406 -7.95 -25.42 -3.66
CA PHE A 406 -6.52 -25.35 -4.02
C PHE A 406 -6.33 -24.86 -5.47
N ASP A 407 -7.05 -25.44 -6.43
CA ASP A 407 -7.02 -24.98 -7.83
C ASP A 407 -7.55 -23.54 -7.96
N ALA A 408 -8.67 -23.21 -7.29
CA ALA A 408 -9.17 -21.85 -7.24
C ALA A 408 -8.20 -20.88 -6.54
N ALA A 409 -7.49 -21.29 -5.49
CA ALA A 409 -6.47 -20.46 -4.86
C ALA A 409 -5.31 -20.16 -5.84
N LEU A 410 -4.78 -21.19 -6.50
CA LEU A 410 -3.72 -21.05 -7.52
C LEU A 410 -4.17 -20.22 -8.71
N ASN A 411 -5.40 -20.41 -9.20
CA ASN A 411 -5.92 -19.71 -10.38
C ASN A 411 -6.42 -18.29 -10.09
N ASN A 412 -6.71 -17.95 -8.82
CA ASN A 412 -6.96 -16.57 -8.38
C ASN A 412 -5.67 -15.80 -8.01
N MET A 413 -4.49 -16.42 -8.08
CA MET A 413 -3.23 -15.68 -7.94
C MET A 413 -3.05 -14.68 -9.09
N SER A 414 -2.67 -13.45 -8.76
CA SER A 414 -2.33 -12.41 -9.75
C SER A 414 -1.07 -12.75 -10.57
N GLN A 415 -0.18 -13.55 -9.98
CA GLN A 415 1.03 -14.10 -10.59
C GLN A 415 0.76 -15.43 -11.31
N GLY A 416 1.45 -15.65 -12.42
CA GLY A 416 1.62 -16.98 -12.97
C GLY A 416 2.49 -17.85 -12.05
N LEU A 417 2.23 -19.15 -12.00
CA LEU A 417 2.99 -20.11 -11.23
C LEU A 417 3.19 -21.39 -12.03
N CYS A 418 4.42 -21.90 -12.03
CA CYS A 418 4.79 -23.21 -12.59
C CYS A 418 5.73 -23.93 -11.62
N MET A 419 5.40 -25.15 -11.22
CA MET A 419 6.25 -26.04 -10.45
C MET A 419 6.84 -27.10 -11.38
N LEU A 420 8.15 -27.29 -11.31
CA LEU A 420 8.93 -28.20 -12.15
C LEU A 420 9.60 -29.27 -11.29
N ASP A 421 9.63 -30.51 -11.78
CA ASP A 421 10.37 -31.61 -11.14
C ASP A 421 11.89 -31.50 -11.30
N ALA A 422 12.64 -32.45 -10.75
CA ALA A 422 14.10 -32.48 -10.83
C ALA A 422 14.66 -32.71 -12.26
N SER A 423 13.81 -33.08 -13.22
CA SER A 423 14.11 -33.22 -14.66
C SER A 423 13.46 -32.12 -15.53
N LEU A 424 12.89 -31.08 -14.89
CA LEU A 424 12.23 -29.93 -15.49
C LEU A 424 10.91 -30.24 -16.24
N HIS A 425 10.13 -31.23 -15.79
CA HIS A 425 8.73 -31.42 -16.21
C HIS A 425 7.74 -30.72 -15.28
N VAL A 426 6.62 -30.23 -15.80
CA VAL A 426 5.58 -29.57 -15.01
C VAL A 426 4.91 -30.54 -14.05
N ILE A 427 4.89 -30.21 -12.76
CA ILE A 427 4.08 -30.89 -11.74
C ILE A 427 2.71 -30.19 -11.65
N VAL A 428 2.72 -28.86 -11.52
CA VAL A 428 1.54 -27.99 -11.45
C VAL A 428 1.85 -26.69 -12.17
N CYS A 429 0.91 -26.16 -12.94
CA CYS A 429 0.94 -24.78 -13.40
C CYS A 429 -0.45 -24.14 -13.29
N ASN A 430 -0.53 -22.87 -12.92
CA ASN A 430 -1.80 -22.16 -12.87
C ASN A 430 -2.18 -21.57 -14.23
N ARG A 431 -3.47 -21.31 -14.43
CA ARG A 431 -4.03 -20.65 -15.61
C ARG A 431 -3.36 -19.30 -15.90
N ARG A 432 -2.96 -18.57 -14.86
CA ARG A 432 -2.36 -17.24 -14.98
C ARG A 432 -1.00 -17.26 -15.69
N TYR A 433 -0.20 -18.32 -15.52
CA TYR A 433 1.04 -18.53 -16.27
C TYR A 433 0.77 -18.73 -17.78
N ILE A 434 -0.22 -19.57 -18.10
CA ILE A 434 -0.64 -19.86 -19.47
C ILE A 434 -1.15 -18.57 -20.15
N GLU A 435 -1.99 -17.79 -19.47
CA GLU A 435 -2.47 -16.48 -19.94
C GLU A 435 -1.36 -15.45 -20.11
N MET A 436 -0.39 -15.37 -19.19
CA MET A 436 0.70 -14.41 -19.27
C MET A 436 1.54 -14.60 -20.54
N TYR A 437 1.78 -15.84 -20.96
CA TYR A 437 2.54 -16.13 -22.17
C TYR A 437 1.66 -16.34 -23.41
N GLY A 438 0.33 -16.53 -23.28
CA GLY A 438 -0.55 -16.85 -24.40
C GLY A 438 -0.38 -18.30 -24.90
N LEU A 439 0.04 -19.21 -24.02
CA LEU A 439 0.31 -20.62 -24.35
C LEU A 439 -1.01 -21.41 -24.52
N SER A 440 -0.96 -22.58 -25.14
CA SER A 440 -2.14 -23.44 -25.23
C SER A 440 -2.28 -24.31 -23.96
N PRO A 441 -3.46 -24.33 -23.30
CA PRO A 441 -3.70 -25.23 -22.16
C PRO A 441 -3.78 -26.71 -22.58
N ASP A 442 -4.02 -27.02 -23.87
CA ASP A 442 -3.97 -28.40 -24.38
C ASP A 442 -2.54 -28.95 -24.42
N ILE A 443 -1.55 -28.06 -24.44
CA ILE A 443 -0.11 -28.36 -24.48
C ILE A 443 0.47 -28.25 -23.06
N VAL A 444 0.27 -27.12 -22.38
CA VAL A 444 0.85 -26.83 -21.07
C VAL A 444 0.03 -27.49 -19.96
N LYS A 445 0.44 -28.71 -19.58
CA LYS A 445 -0.22 -29.58 -18.60
C LYS A 445 0.81 -30.40 -17.80
N PRO A 446 0.45 -30.97 -16.64
CA PRO A 446 1.36 -31.82 -15.87
C PRO A 446 2.00 -32.93 -16.71
N GLY A 447 3.31 -33.14 -16.54
CA GLY A 447 4.13 -34.09 -17.26
C GLY A 447 4.88 -33.55 -18.49
N ILE A 448 4.51 -32.39 -19.06
CA ILE A 448 5.26 -31.81 -20.19
C ILE A 448 6.59 -31.19 -19.75
N SER A 449 7.64 -31.25 -20.57
CA SER A 449 8.94 -30.66 -20.25
C SER A 449 8.96 -29.14 -20.45
N MET A 450 9.78 -28.44 -19.66
CA MET A 450 10.02 -27.00 -19.82
C MET A 450 10.67 -26.66 -21.17
N ARG A 451 11.30 -27.64 -21.85
CA ARG A 451 11.79 -27.46 -23.23
C ARG A 451 10.64 -27.31 -24.21
N GLU A 452 9.70 -28.26 -24.21
CA GLU A 452 8.55 -28.24 -25.13
C GLU A 452 7.70 -26.97 -24.94
N ILE A 453 7.59 -26.46 -23.71
CA ILE A 453 6.92 -25.18 -23.44
C ILE A 453 7.71 -24.00 -24.05
N MET A 454 9.04 -24.01 -23.99
CA MET A 454 9.86 -22.98 -24.65
C MET A 454 9.85 -23.08 -26.17
N GLU A 455 9.71 -24.29 -26.72
CA GLU A 455 9.54 -24.53 -28.16
C GLU A 455 8.19 -23.96 -28.63
N HIS A 456 7.07 -24.36 -28.00
CA HIS A 456 5.75 -23.77 -28.25
C HIS A 456 5.73 -22.24 -28.04
N SER A 457 6.44 -21.73 -27.03
CA SER A 457 6.55 -20.29 -26.79
C SER A 457 7.38 -19.54 -27.85
N CYS A 458 8.31 -20.20 -28.54
CA CYS A 458 9.04 -19.61 -29.66
C CYS A 458 8.24 -19.70 -30.96
N ASP A 459 7.51 -20.79 -31.20
CA ASP A 459 6.65 -20.96 -32.39
C ASP A 459 5.50 -19.94 -32.42
N LEU A 460 4.98 -19.56 -31.25
CA LEU A 460 4.03 -18.44 -31.09
C LEU A 460 4.66 -17.03 -31.23
N GLY A 461 5.97 -16.92 -31.46
CA GLY A 461 6.65 -15.63 -31.67
C GLY A 461 6.76 -14.74 -30.42
N ILE A 462 6.54 -15.28 -29.21
CA ILE A 462 6.54 -14.53 -27.94
C ILE A 462 7.97 -14.02 -27.58
N HIS A 463 9.00 -14.62 -28.17
CA HIS A 463 10.41 -14.38 -27.87
C HIS A 463 11.20 -14.00 -29.15
N PRO A 464 11.18 -12.73 -29.57
CA PRO A 464 11.53 -12.32 -30.94
C PRO A 464 13.03 -12.37 -31.28
N ASN A 465 13.90 -12.47 -30.27
CA ASN A 465 15.36 -12.33 -30.43
C ASN A 465 16.15 -13.60 -30.00
N THR A 466 15.51 -14.77 -29.95
CA THR A 466 16.16 -16.02 -29.53
C THR A 466 15.45 -17.27 -30.09
N THR A 467 16.11 -18.42 -30.06
CA THR A 467 15.54 -19.72 -30.40
C THR A 467 15.28 -20.54 -29.14
N ALA A 468 14.32 -21.47 -29.18
CA ALA A 468 13.98 -22.30 -28.02
C ALA A 468 15.17 -23.08 -27.46
N ALA A 469 16.02 -23.63 -28.33
CA ALA A 469 17.24 -24.32 -27.93
C ALA A 469 18.23 -23.42 -27.16
N LYS A 470 18.42 -22.17 -27.60
CA LYS A 470 19.25 -21.19 -26.89
C LYS A 470 18.59 -20.76 -25.58
N LEU A 471 17.28 -20.48 -25.62
CA LEU A 471 16.50 -20.06 -24.45
C LEU A 471 16.51 -21.10 -23.33
N TYR A 472 16.45 -22.39 -23.71
CA TYR A 472 16.56 -23.52 -22.78
C TYR A 472 17.99 -23.68 -22.23
N ALA A 473 19.03 -23.47 -23.06
CA ALA A 473 20.41 -23.48 -22.59
C ALA A 473 20.69 -22.33 -21.59
N ASP A 474 20.32 -21.10 -21.94
CA ASP A 474 20.45 -19.91 -21.09
C ASP A 474 19.67 -20.06 -19.76
N TYR A 475 18.58 -20.84 -19.75
CA TYR A 475 17.77 -21.16 -18.58
C TYR A 475 18.42 -22.23 -17.69
N VAL A 476 18.90 -23.33 -18.29
CA VAL A 476 19.56 -24.41 -17.54
C VAL A 476 20.88 -23.95 -16.92
N GLU A 477 21.64 -23.07 -17.57
CA GLU A 477 22.84 -22.46 -16.96
C GLU A 477 22.48 -21.67 -15.69
N ARG A 478 21.49 -20.78 -15.74
CA ARG A 478 21.09 -19.97 -14.57
C ARG A 478 20.52 -20.80 -13.41
N LEU A 479 19.87 -21.93 -13.70
CA LEU A 479 19.45 -22.87 -12.66
C LEU A 479 20.62 -23.63 -12.01
N ARG A 480 21.82 -23.63 -12.60
CA ARG A 480 23.05 -24.09 -11.93
C ARG A 480 23.65 -23.02 -11.02
N GLU A 481 23.45 -21.74 -11.33
CA GLU A 481 23.89 -20.61 -10.51
C GLU A 481 23.07 -20.49 -9.20
N GLY A 482 21.82 -20.94 -9.19
CA GLY A 482 20.98 -21.08 -7.99
C GLY A 482 19.62 -20.38 -8.08
N GLU A 483 19.10 -19.92 -6.93
CA GLU A 483 17.89 -19.08 -6.90
C GLU A 483 18.17 -17.74 -7.58
N HIS A 484 17.33 -17.36 -8.55
CA HIS A 484 17.56 -16.13 -9.31
C HIS A 484 16.26 -15.51 -9.82
N THR A 485 16.22 -14.17 -9.79
CA THR A 485 15.19 -13.34 -10.43
C THR A 485 15.72 -12.82 -11.77
N LEU A 486 14.89 -12.86 -12.82
CA LEU A 486 15.21 -12.25 -14.12
C LEU A 486 13.97 -11.56 -14.71
N HIS A 487 14.18 -10.50 -15.50
CA HIS A 487 13.13 -9.86 -16.28
C HIS A 487 13.22 -10.31 -17.74
N ARG A 488 12.10 -10.69 -18.33
CA ARG A 488 11.99 -11.15 -19.72
C ARG A 488 11.03 -10.27 -20.49
N HIS A 489 11.53 -9.66 -21.56
CA HIS A 489 10.74 -8.86 -22.49
C HIS A 489 10.08 -9.79 -23.52
N LEU A 490 8.78 -9.59 -23.76
CA LEU A 490 7.99 -10.31 -24.76
C LEU A 490 7.87 -9.47 -26.05
N SER A 491 7.50 -10.09 -27.17
CA SER A 491 7.32 -9.41 -28.47
C SER A 491 6.20 -8.35 -28.48
N ASP A 492 5.21 -8.45 -27.59
CA ASP A 492 4.14 -7.46 -27.40
C ASP A 492 4.55 -6.27 -26.49
N GLY A 493 5.80 -6.23 -26.03
CA GLY A 493 6.33 -5.19 -25.17
C GLY A 493 6.06 -5.38 -23.67
N ARG A 494 5.43 -6.49 -23.25
CA ARG A 494 5.31 -6.83 -21.82
C ARG A 494 6.65 -7.26 -21.22
N ILE A 495 6.78 -7.03 -19.92
CA ILE A 495 7.95 -7.37 -19.12
C ILE A 495 7.49 -8.31 -18.00
N ILE A 496 7.79 -9.60 -18.15
CA ILE A 496 7.51 -10.61 -17.13
C ILE A 496 8.75 -10.78 -16.25
N LYS A 497 8.59 -10.60 -14.95
CA LYS A 497 9.58 -10.94 -13.94
C LYS A 497 9.39 -12.40 -13.53
N LEU A 498 10.42 -13.21 -13.69
CA LEU A 498 10.47 -14.60 -13.26
C LEU A 498 11.33 -14.67 -11.99
N ASN A 499 10.90 -15.44 -11.00
CA ASN A 499 11.71 -15.76 -9.82
C ASN A 499 11.72 -17.29 -9.63
N HIS A 500 12.92 -17.88 -9.54
CA HIS A 500 13.12 -19.32 -9.47
C HIS A 500 13.59 -19.68 -8.06
N LYS A 501 12.79 -20.50 -7.36
CA LYS A 501 13.12 -21.04 -6.04
C LYS A 501 13.26 -22.56 -6.08
N ARG A 502 14.19 -23.10 -5.31
CA ARG A 502 14.47 -24.55 -5.32
C ARG A 502 13.54 -25.27 -4.34
N MET A 503 12.97 -26.40 -4.75
CA MET A 503 12.12 -27.21 -3.87
C MET A 503 12.94 -28.19 -3.04
N GLU A 504 12.46 -28.48 -1.83
CA GLU A 504 13.13 -29.32 -0.83
C GLU A 504 13.37 -30.75 -1.33
N HIS A 505 12.38 -31.34 -2.02
CA HIS A 505 12.49 -32.67 -2.64
C HIS A 505 13.14 -32.64 -4.05
N GLY A 506 13.77 -31.53 -4.43
CA GLY A 506 14.28 -31.28 -5.77
C GLY A 506 13.24 -30.70 -6.72
N GLY A 507 13.71 -30.15 -7.85
CA GLY A 507 12.89 -29.34 -8.73
C GLY A 507 12.81 -27.87 -8.30
N TRP A 508 11.90 -27.12 -8.93
CA TRP A 508 11.82 -25.66 -8.83
C TRP A 508 10.38 -25.14 -8.78
N VAL A 509 10.11 -24.10 -8.00
CA VAL A 509 8.93 -23.24 -8.17
C VAL A 509 9.35 -21.99 -8.94
N VAL A 510 8.60 -21.65 -9.99
CA VAL A 510 8.78 -20.44 -10.77
C VAL A 510 7.52 -19.58 -10.68
N THR A 511 7.68 -18.36 -10.15
CA THR A 511 6.60 -17.36 -10.12
C THR A 511 6.82 -16.31 -11.20
N TYR A 512 5.76 -15.95 -11.91
CA TYR A 512 5.74 -15.03 -13.04
C TYR A 512 4.89 -13.81 -12.69
N GLU A 513 5.49 -12.62 -12.68
CA GLU A 513 4.84 -11.36 -12.34
C GLU A 513 4.90 -10.42 -13.55
N ASP A 514 3.75 -9.98 -14.07
CA ASP A 514 3.73 -8.94 -15.11
C ASP A 514 4.04 -7.59 -14.45
N VAL A 515 5.28 -7.12 -14.65
CA VAL A 515 5.79 -5.88 -14.09
C VAL A 515 5.76 -4.73 -15.11
N THR A 516 5.05 -4.90 -16.23
CA THR A 516 5.04 -3.94 -17.36
C THR A 516 4.61 -2.54 -16.93
N GLU A 517 3.48 -2.39 -16.24
CA GLU A 517 3.04 -1.05 -15.78
C GLU A 517 3.88 -0.52 -14.61
N ARG A 518 4.53 -1.38 -13.81
CA ARG A 518 5.51 -0.94 -12.80
C ARG A 518 6.74 -0.33 -13.46
N HIS A 519 7.30 -0.99 -14.48
CA HIS A 519 8.42 -0.48 -15.26
C HIS A 519 8.05 0.79 -16.04
N LYS A 520 6.89 0.82 -16.70
CA LYS A 520 6.39 2.04 -17.36
C LYS A 520 6.14 3.17 -16.37
N ALA A 521 5.61 2.89 -15.17
CA ALA A 521 5.44 3.91 -14.13
C ALA A 521 6.78 4.44 -13.63
N GLN A 522 7.77 3.58 -13.37
CA GLN A 522 9.11 4.00 -13.00
C GLN A 522 9.80 4.82 -14.10
N ALA A 523 9.64 4.43 -15.38
CA ALA A 523 10.14 5.21 -16.52
C ALA A 523 9.44 6.58 -16.62
N ARG A 524 8.11 6.64 -16.48
CA ARG A 524 7.33 7.89 -16.45
C ARG A 524 7.79 8.79 -15.30
N VAL A 525 7.99 8.26 -14.09
CA VAL A 525 8.47 9.02 -12.92
C VAL A 525 9.91 9.52 -13.13
N ALA A 526 10.82 8.69 -13.65
CA ALA A 526 12.20 9.10 -13.95
C ALA A 526 12.26 10.17 -15.06
N HIS A 527 11.34 10.11 -16.03
CA HIS A 527 11.19 11.11 -17.08
C HIS A 527 10.66 12.43 -16.51
N MET A 528 9.56 12.40 -15.74
CA MET A 528 8.95 13.56 -15.08
C MET A 528 9.90 14.25 -14.07
N ALA A 529 10.79 13.50 -13.42
CA ALA A 529 11.81 14.07 -12.53
C ALA A 529 12.83 14.94 -13.28
N ARG A 530 12.99 14.75 -14.60
CA ARG A 530 14.00 15.40 -15.45
C ARG A 530 13.41 16.23 -16.61
N HIS A 531 12.10 16.21 -16.83
CA HIS A 531 11.40 16.94 -17.89
C HIS A 531 10.18 17.70 -17.37
N ASP A 532 9.81 18.79 -18.05
CA ASP A 532 8.59 19.55 -17.80
C ASP A 532 7.36 18.83 -18.38
N SER A 533 6.36 18.60 -17.52
CA SER A 533 5.12 17.89 -17.84
C SER A 533 4.24 18.53 -18.92
N LEU A 534 4.43 19.83 -19.21
CA LEU A 534 3.62 20.54 -20.22
C LEU A 534 4.23 20.49 -21.62
N THR A 535 5.56 20.66 -21.70
CA THR A 535 6.32 20.90 -22.95
C THR A 535 7.25 19.76 -23.37
N ASP A 536 7.42 18.75 -22.52
CA ASP A 536 8.37 17.63 -22.72
C ASP A 536 9.81 18.11 -23.02
N LEU A 537 10.17 19.27 -22.46
CA LEU A 537 11.54 19.77 -22.42
C LEU A 537 12.24 19.29 -21.15
N PRO A 538 13.57 19.12 -21.16
CA PRO A 538 14.38 19.15 -19.94
C PRO A 538 13.90 20.21 -18.94
N ASN A 539 13.79 19.83 -17.67
CA ASN A 539 13.45 20.75 -16.58
C ASN A 539 14.73 21.37 -15.98
N ARG A 540 14.55 22.28 -15.00
CA ARG A 540 15.66 22.95 -14.28
C ARG A 540 16.72 21.98 -13.73
N THR A 541 16.35 20.76 -13.35
CA THR A 541 17.26 19.71 -12.86
C THR A 541 18.15 19.17 -13.98
N LEU A 542 17.55 18.65 -15.07
CA LEU A 542 18.30 18.12 -16.21
C LEU A 542 19.11 19.20 -16.93
N PHE A 543 18.63 20.44 -16.94
CA PHE A 543 19.38 21.57 -17.47
C PHE A 543 20.67 21.85 -16.67
N ARG A 544 20.60 21.88 -15.33
CA ARG A 544 21.80 22.01 -14.48
C ARG A 544 22.75 20.82 -14.63
N GLU A 545 22.23 19.59 -14.73
CA GLU A 545 23.06 18.40 -15.03
C GLU A 545 23.82 18.57 -16.35
N LYS A 546 23.13 18.96 -17.43
CA LYS A 546 23.72 19.15 -18.76
C LYS A 546 24.67 20.34 -18.85
N MET A 547 24.43 21.39 -18.06
CA MET A 547 25.33 22.52 -17.89
C MET A 547 26.61 22.10 -17.15
N GLY A 548 26.50 21.35 -16.05
CA GLY A 548 27.65 20.82 -15.32
C GLY A 548 28.51 19.88 -16.17
N GLU A 549 27.90 19.01 -16.98
CA GLU A 549 28.63 18.21 -17.99
C GLU A 549 29.40 19.10 -18.98
N GLY A 550 28.77 20.18 -19.46
CA GLY A 550 29.37 21.10 -20.43
C GLY A 550 30.50 21.96 -19.85
N LEU A 551 30.32 22.48 -18.63
CA LEU A 551 31.33 23.27 -17.91
C LEU A 551 32.58 22.43 -17.60
N ASN A 552 32.40 21.18 -17.15
CA ASN A 552 33.52 20.25 -16.98
C ASN A 552 34.25 19.98 -18.31
N GLN A 553 33.51 19.85 -19.42
CA GLN A 553 34.12 19.67 -20.74
C GLN A 553 34.93 20.89 -21.18
N VAL A 554 34.40 22.12 -20.99
CA VAL A 554 35.12 23.38 -21.27
C VAL A 554 36.36 23.52 -20.39
N ALA A 555 36.28 23.19 -19.09
CA ALA A 555 37.41 23.28 -18.17
C ALA A 555 38.53 22.27 -18.46
N ILE A 556 38.20 21.07 -18.98
CA ILE A 556 39.18 20.00 -19.24
C ILE A 556 39.75 20.07 -20.67
N ALA A 557 38.91 20.34 -21.68
CA ALA A 557 39.28 20.28 -23.09
C ALA A 557 39.41 21.65 -23.77
N GLY A 558 39.05 22.74 -23.07
CA GLY A 558 38.93 24.08 -23.65
C GLY A 558 37.69 24.26 -24.53
N GLY A 559 37.65 25.39 -25.24
CA GLY A 559 36.50 25.83 -26.02
C GLY A 559 35.60 26.79 -25.24
N SER A 560 34.35 26.93 -25.66
CA SER A 560 33.36 27.78 -25.00
C SER A 560 31.94 27.21 -25.12
N MET A 561 31.05 27.74 -24.28
CA MET A 561 29.65 27.34 -24.18
C MET A 561 28.82 28.55 -23.74
N ALA A 562 27.62 28.72 -24.27
CA ALA A 562 26.70 29.78 -23.86
C ALA A 562 25.48 29.22 -23.12
N VAL A 563 25.02 29.99 -22.13
CA VAL A 563 23.69 29.87 -21.53
C VAL A 563 22.86 31.05 -22.02
N LEU A 564 21.73 30.75 -22.63
CA LEU A 564 20.72 31.71 -23.03
C LEU A 564 19.50 31.50 -22.12
N CYS A 565 19.15 32.47 -21.27
CA CYS A 565 17.91 32.51 -20.50
C CYS A 565 16.85 33.31 -21.27
N PHE A 566 15.60 32.82 -21.30
CA PHE A 566 14.49 33.40 -22.07
C PHE A 566 13.30 33.65 -21.15
N ASP A 567 12.55 34.70 -21.45
CA ASP A 567 11.28 35.05 -20.79
C ASP A 567 10.27 35.57 -21.83
N LEU A 568 9.01 35.18 -21.67
CA LEU A 568 7.94 35.53 -22.60
C LEU A 568 7.25 36.83 -22.19
N ASP A 569 7.58 37.90 -22.90
CA ASP A 569 7.11 39.25 -22.59
C ASP A 569 5.57 39.32 -22.60
N ASN A 570 5.00 39.75 -21.47
CA ASN A 570 3.55 39.87 -21.23
C ASN A 570 2.77 38.53 -21.25
N PHE A 571 3.43 37.38 -21.03
CA PHE A 571 2.75 36.07 -20.92
C PHE A 571 1.66 36.03 -19.85
N LYS A 572 1.84 36.73 -18.72
CA LYS A 572 0.77 36.90 -17.72
C LYS A 572 -0.50 37.51 -18.33
N THR A 573 -0.38 38.57 -19.12
CA THR A 573 -1.49 39.23 -19.81
C THR A 573 -2.21 38.28 -20.78
N VAL A 574 -1.50 37.33 -21.39
CA VAL A 574 -2.11 36.26 -22.22
C VAL A 574 -2.96 35.31 -21.35
N ASN A 575 -2.47 34.91 -20.17
CA ASN A 575 -3.25 34.08 -19.24
C ASN A 575 -4.47 34.83 -18.68
N ASP A 576 -4.29 36.10 -18.29
CA ASP A 576 -5.34 36.91 -17.67
C ASP A 576 -6.45 37.25 -18.68
N ARG A 577 -6.13 37.45 -19.96
CA ARG A 577 -7.12 37.74 -21.02
C ARG A 577 -7.73 36.49 -21.69
N LEU A 578 -6.95 35.42 -21.89
CA LEU A 578 -7.36 34.24 -22.69
C LEU A 578 -7.45 32.92 -21.90
N GLY A 579 -7.14 32.96 -20.60
CA GLY A 579 -7.14 31.80 -19.70
C GLY A 579 -5.90 30.92 -19.82
N HIS A 580 -5.58 30.19 -18.75
CA HIS A 580 -4.41 29.30 -18.69
C HIS A 580 -4.34 28.27 -19.82
N ALA A 581 -5.48 27.80 -20.34
CA ALA A 581 -5.51 26.87 -21.47
C ALA A 581 -4.93 27.47 -22.77
N ALA A 582 -4.97 28.80 -22.95
CA ALA A 582 -4.31 29.48 -24.06
C ALA A 582 -2.80 29.64 -23.79
N GLY A 583 -2.42 30.01 -22.57
CA GLY A 583 -1.02 30.06 -22.12
C GLY A 583 -0.31 28.69 -22.28
N ASP A 584 -0.98 27.60 -21.92
CA ASP A 584 -0.51 26.23 -22.11
C ASP A 584 -0.28 25.84 -23.58
N ARG A 585 -1.07 26.40 -24.51
CA ARG A 585 -0.84 26.20 -25.96
C ARG A 585 0.35 27.03 -26.44
N LEU A 586 0.47 28.27 -25.95
CA LEU A 586 1.58 29.17 -26.26
C LEU A 586 2.93 28.60 -25.79
N LEU A 587 3.01 28.11 -24.55
CA LEU A 587 4.20 27.47 -23.99
C LEU A 587 4.65 26.23 -24.79
N ARG A 588 3.71 25.40 -25.24
CA ARG A 588 4.02 24.26 -26.14
C ARG A 588 4.50 24.71 -27.52
N TRP A 589 3.92 25.78 -28.07
CA TRP A 589 4.35 26.35 -29.35
C TRP A 589 5.76 26.94 -29.26
N VAL A 590 6.07 27.70 -28.20
CA VAL A 590 7.42 28.21 -27.91
C VAL A 590 8.41 27.06 -27.74
N ALA A 591 8.07 26.02 -26.97
CA ALA A 591 8.92 24.84 -26.79
C ALA A 591 9.24 24.12 -28.11
N ALA A 592 8.27 24.01 -29.02
CA ALA A 592 8.50 23.46 -30.36
C ALA A 592 9.41 24.37 -31.20
N ARG A 593 9.16 25.68 -31.23
CA ARG A 593 10.01 26.65 -31.95
C ARG A 593 11.45 26.65 -31.41
N LEU A 594 11.67 26.55 -30.10
CA LEU A 594 13.00 26.40 -29.52
C LEU A 594 13.68 25.09 -30.00
N LYS A 595 13.01 23.93 -29.86
CA LYS A 595 13.50 22.62 -30.32
C LYS A 595 13.87 22.60 -31.82
N GLU A 596 13.13 23.30 -32.67
CA GLU A 596 13.35 23.36 -34.12
C GLU A 596 14.51 24.27 -34.57
N ASN A 597 15.02 25.15 -33.70
CA ASN A 597 15.95 26.22 -34.10
C ASN A 597 17.35 26.13 -33.44
N VAL A 598 17.58 25.15 -32.56
CA VAL A 598 18.88 24.85 -31.95
C VAL A 598 19.63 23.71 -32.66
N GLY A 599 20.92 23.50 -32.35
CA GLY A 599 21.70 22.38 -32.87
C GLY A 599 21.45 21.05 -32.15
N GLU A 600 21.85 19.93 -32.77
CA GLU A 600 21.74 18.56 -32.21
C GLU A 600 22.52 18.36 -30.89
N HIS A 601 23.47 19.25 -30.59
CA HIS A 601 24.30 19.20 -29.38
C HIS A 601 23.90 20.26 -28.32
N ASP A 602 22.87 21.06 -28.62
CA ASP A 602 22.34 22.09 -27.73
C ASP A 602 21.23 21.49 -26.84
N THR A 603 21.04 22.03 -25.63
CA THR A 603 19.98 21.57 -24.72
C THR A 603 18.98 22.70 -24.47
N VAL A 604 17.77 22.57 -25.02
CA VAL A 604 16.61 23.41 -24.64
C VAL A 604 16.02 22.91 -23.32
N ALA A 605 15.63 23.81 -22.44
CA ALA A 605 14.92 23.51 -21.20
C ALA A 605 13.78 24.51 -20.93
N ARG A 606 12.87 24.13 -20.04
CA ARG A 606 11.92 25.05 -19.39
C ARG A 606 12.23 25.09 -17.89
N LEU A 607 12.50 26.29 -17.36
CA LEU A 607 12.97 26.46 -15.98
C LEU A 607 11.79 26.59 -14.99
N GLY A 608 10.65 27.09 -15.45
CA GLY A 608 9.40 27.27 -14.71
C GLY A 608 8.56 28.37 -15.37
N GLY A 609 7.23 28.37 -15.20
CA GLY A 609 6.39 29.47 -15.73
C GLY A 609 6.60 29.75 -17.22
N ASP A 610 6.93 30.99 -17.53
CA ASP A 610 7.34 31.58 -18.81
C ASP A 610 8.86 31.48 -19.10
N GLU A 611 9.67 31.02 -18.14
CA GLU A 611 11.13 30.90 -18.25
C GLU A 611 11.55 29.67 -19.08
N PHE A 612 12.31 29.91 -20.15
CA PHE A 612 13.01 28.86 -20.91
C PHE A 612 14.53 29.10 -20.87
N ALA A 613 15.31 28.07 -21.22
CA ALA A 613 16.76 28.21 -21.38
C ALA A 613 17.30 27.38 -22.53
N VAL A 614 18.41 27.81 -23.12
CA VAL A 614 19.20 27.01 -24.08
C VAL A 614 20.66 27.00 -23.65
N LEU A 615 21.22 25.80 -23.56
CA LEU A 615 22.65 25.56 -23.41
C LEU A 615 23.22 25.28 -24.80
N GLN A 616 24.00 26.22 -25.35
CA GLN A 616 24.61 26.07 -26.67
C GLN A 616 26.11 25.77 -26.58
N ARG A 617 26.56 24.69 -27.23
CA ARG A 617 27.96 24.27 -27.24
C ARG A 617 28.67 24.71 -28.53
N GLY A 618 29.96 25.09 -28.43
CA GLY A 618 30.76 25.52 -29.58
C GLY A 618 31.10 27.02 -29.56
N PRO A 619 31.68 27.58 -30.64
CA PRO A 619 32.31 28.90 -30.61
C PRO A 619 31.36 30.07 -30.30
N GLN A 620 31.64 30.77 -29.20
CA GLN A 620 30.93 31.97 -28.73
C GLN A 620 31.81 33.24 -28.88
N PRO A 621 31.26 34.48 -28.86
CA PRO A 621 29.84 34.86 -28.62
C PRO A 621 28.92 34.76 -29.84
N GLN A 622 29.43 34.82 -31.07
CA GLN A 622 28.59 35.13 -32.24
C GLN A 622 27.64 33.99 -32.63
N SER A 623 27.76 32.79 -32.04
CA SER A 623 26.76 31.73 -32.21
C SER A 623 25.52 32.00 -31.35
N ALA A 624 25.69 32.31 -30.07
CA ALA A 624 24.59 32.63 -29.15
C ALA A 624 23.84 33.90 -29.57
N GLU A 625 24.54 34.95 -30.02
CA GLU A 625 23.88 36.18 -30.51
C GLU A 625 23.00 35.94 -31.73
N ARG A 626 23.44 35.08 -32.67
CA ARG A 626 22.66 34.71 -33.86
C ARG A 626 21.47 33.84 -33.49
N LEU A 627 21.63 32.91 -32.55
CA LEU A 627 20.54 32.09 -32.03
C LEU A 627 19.50 32.95 -31.30
N ALA A 628 19.94 33.80 -30.37
CA ALA A 628 19.07 34.69 -29.61
C ALA A 628 18.25 35.61 -30.54
N ARG A 629 18.91 36.28 -31.50
CA ARG A 629 18.23 37.13 -32.50
C ARG A 629 17.15 36.36 -33.28
N ARG A 630 17.49 35.18 -33.79
CA ARG A 630 16.57 34.31 -34.54
C ARG A 630 15.39 33.84 -33.69
N LEU A 631 15.60 33.56 -32.40
CA LEU A 631 14.55 33.12 -31.49
C LEU A 631 13.62 34.27 -31.05
N VAL A 632 14.18 35.46 -30.78
CA VAL A 632 13.40 36.69 -30.56
C VAL A 632 12.52 36.99 -31.76
N GLU A 633 13.09 36.95 -32.97
CA GLU A 633 12.36 37.14 -34.23
C GLU A 633 11.24 36.11 -34.41
N ILE A 634 11.53 34.81 -34.23
CA ILE A 634 10.54 33.73 -34.43
C ILE A 634 9.42 33.75 -33.38
N ILE A 635 9.72 34.04 -32.11
CA ILE A 635 8.71 34.08 -31.04
C ILE A 635 7.86 35.36 -31.13
N GLY A 636 8.43 36.47 -31.60
CA GLY A 636 7.72 37.74 -31.82
C GLY A 636 6.67 37.72 -32.93
N HIS A 637 6.66 36.69 -33.80
CA HIS A 637 5.62 36.52 -34.82
C HIS A 637 4.35 35.88 -34.22
N PRO A 638 3.14 36.35 -34.57
CA PRO A 638 1.88 35.81 -34.04
C PRO A 638 1.76 34.29 -34.24
N PRO A 639 1.57 33.50 -33.17
CA PRO A 639 1.44 32.05 -33.27
C PRO A 639 0.07 31.69 -33.84
N PRO A 640 -0.04 30.64 -34.69
CA PRO A 640 -1.29 30.22 -35.33
C PRO A 640 -2.21 29.47 -34.34
N LEU A 641 -2.73 30.19 -33.34
CA LEU A 641 -3.54 29.66 -32.24
C LEU A 641 -5.00 30.12 -32.35
N GLU A 642 -5.71 29.58 -33.34
CA GLU A 642 -7.12 29.85 -33.66
C GLU A 642 -7.41 31.34 -33.97
N SER A 643 -8.63 31.82 -33.76
CA SER A 643 -9.17 33.04 -34.38
C SER A 643 -8.74 34.36 -33.73
N GLN A 644 -7.64 34.39 -32.98
CA GLN A 644 -7.18 35.57 -32.24
C GLN A 644 -5.66 35.74 -32.37
N SER A 645 -5.24 36.95 -32.79
CA SER A 645 -3.83 37.30 -33.02
C SER A 645 -3.12 37.62 -31.70
N ILE A 646 -2.73 36.58 -30.97
CA ILE A 646 -1.82 36.71 -29.82
C ILE A 646 -0.50 37.34 -30.30
N HIS A 647 -0.06 38.40 -29.62
CA HIS A 647 1.28 38.96 -29.79
C HIS A 647 2.01 38.74 -28.46
N VAL A 648 3.19 38.11 -28.52
CA VAL A 648 4.06 37.86 -27.36
C VAL A 648 5.48 38.23 -27.77
N GLY A 649 6.24 38.84 -26.86
CA GLY A 649 7.67 39.07 -27.08
C GLY A 649 8.52 37.94 -26.49
N ALA A 650 9.81 37.97 -26.79
CA ALA A 650 10.79 37.23 -26.01
C ALA A 650 11.95 38.17 -25.64
N SER A 651 12.26 38.24 -24.35
CA SER A 651 13.49 38.83 -23.85
C SER A 651 14.52 37.73 -23.62
N VAL A 652 15.79 37.97 -23.95
CA VAL A 652 16.86 36.95 -23.85
C VAL A 652 18.13 37.51 -23.19
N GLY A 653 18.62 36.82 -22.18
CA GLY A 653 19.93 37.07 -21.56
C GLY A 653 20.93 36.00 -21.92
N ILE A 654 22.16 36.39 -22.26
CA ILE A 654 23.23 35.47 -22.68
C ILE A 654 24.42 35.59 -21.71
N ALA A 655 24.95 34.47 -21.25
CA ALA A 655 26.26 34.40 -20.60
C ALA A 655 27.12 33.28 -21.20
N ILE A 656 28.45 33.43 -21.13
CA ILE A 656 29.41 32.57 -21.83
C ILE A 656 30.44 32.02 -20.85
N ALA A 657 30.63 30.71 -20.83
CA ALA A 657 31.78 30.06 -20.20
C ALA A 657 32.94 29.93 -21.21
N PRO A 658 34.20 30.17 -20.80
CA PRO A 658 34.64 30.44 -19.42
C PRO A 658 34.53 31.90 -18.96
N ASP A 659 34.34 32.85 -19.89
CA ASP A 659 34.58 34.28 -19.67
C ASP A 659 33.71 34.92 -18.56
N HIS A 660 32.49 34.43 -18.37
CA HIS A 660 31.50 34.92 -17.38
C HIS A 660 31.33 33.95 -16.20
N GLY A 661 32.23 32.98 -16.04
CA GLY A 661 32.20 31.97 -14.97
C GLY A 661 32.40 30.55 -15.47
N LEU A 662 32.83 29.68 -14.55
CA LEU A 662 32.89 28.23 -14.72
C LEU A 662 32.01 27.46 -13.73
N ASP A 663 31.29 28.17 -12.86
CA ASP A 663 30.23 27.62 -12.01
C ASP A 663 28.85 27.81 -12.66
N ALA A 664 27.95 26.84 -12.47
CA ALA A 664 26.63 26.85 -13.09
C ALA A 664 25.69 27.93 -12.55
N ASP A 665 25.80 28.26 -11.26
CA ASP A 665 24.95 29.26 -10.61
C ASP A 665 25.50 30.68 -10.80
N GLU A 666 26.82 30.84 -10.93
CA GLU A 666 27.45 32.07 -11.41
C GLU A 666 27.02 32.37 -12.87
N LEU A 667 27.12 31.39 -13.77
CA LEU A 667 26.78 31.58 -15.18
C LEU A 667 25.28 31.84 -15.40
N MET A 668 24.41 31.16 -14.64
CA MET A 668 22.97 31.45 -14.60
C MET A 668 22.70 32.89 -14.12
N LYS A 669 23.30 33.31 -12.99
CA LYS A 669 23.16 34.69 -12.47
C LYS A 669 23.58 35.73 -13.52
N CYS A 670 24.66 35.49 -14.26
CA CYS A 670 25.09 36.37 -15.35
C CYS A 670 24.06 36.42 -16.50
N ALA A 671 23.49 35.27 -16.90
CA ALA A 671 22.45 35.24 -17.92
C ALA A 671 21.16 35.94 -17.47
N ASP A 672 20.76 35.77 -16.20
CA ASP A 672 19.56 36.38 -15.63
C ASP A 672 19.71 37.92 -15.49
N LEU A 673 20.90 38.41 -15.14
CA LEU A 673 21.21 39.85 -15.16
C LEU A 673 21.16 40.44 -16.58
N ALA A 674 21.62 39.70 -17.59
CA ALA A 674 21.49 40.12 -19.00
C ALA A 674 20.03 40.09 -19.48
N LEU A 675 19.25 39.08 -19.07
CA LEU A 675 17.82 38.95 -19.39
C LEU A 675 17.01 40.11 -18.81
N TYR A 676 17.32 40.49 -17.56
CA TYR A 676 16.75 41.67 -16.92
C TYR A 676 17.07 42.96 -17.70
N GLN A 677 18.30 43.12 -18.17
CA GLN A 677 18.72 44.25 -18.98
C GLN A 677 18.06 44.27 -20.38
N ALA A 678 17.79 43.10 -20.98
CA ALA A 678 17.01 43.01 -22.21
C ALA A 678 15.56 43.49 -22.01
N LYS A 679 14.92 43.10 -20.89
CA LYS A 679 13.59 43.60 -20.52
C LYS A 679 13.60 45.12 -20.27
N ALA A 680 14.58 45.63 -19.54
CA ALA A 680 14.70 47.05 -19.20
C ALA A 680 14.92 47.95 -20.42
N LYS A 681 15.62 47.46 -21.45
CA LYS A 681 15.90 48.19 -22.71
C LYS A 681 14.75 48.15 -23.74
N GLY A 682 13.55 47.71 -23.35
CA GLY A 682 12.34 47.77 -24.18
C GLY A 682 11.62 46.45 -24.43
N ARG A 683 12.14 45.32 -23.91
CA ARG A 683 11.67 43.94 -24.19
C ARG A 683 11.84 43.54 -25.67
N GLY A 684 11.47 42.31 -26.04
CA GLY A 684 11.58 41.83 -27.42
C GLY A 684 13.00 41.88 -28.00
N ALA A 685 14.01 41.66 -27.16
CA ALA A 685 15.42 41.90 -27.46
C ALA A 685 16.33 40.88 -26.76
N PHE A 686 17.60 40.84 -27.15
CA PHE A 686 18.63 40.08 -26.44
C PHE A 686 19.75 40.98 -25.90
N GLN A 687 20.42 40.52 -24.84
CA GLN A 687 21.63 41.11 -24.30
C GLN A 687 22.67 40.03 -23.97
N LEU A 688 23.93 40.32 -24.25
CA LEU A 688 25.07 39.60 -23.69
C LEU A 688 25.44 40.23 -22.35
N PHE A 689 25.73 39.42 -21.34
CA PHE A 689 26.17 39.91 -20.03
C PHE A 689 27.46 40.73 -20.16
N GLU A 690 27.45 41.94 -19.58
CA GLU A 690 28.62 42.77 -19.38
C GLU A 690 28.81 42.97 -17.86
N PRO A 691 30.05 43.01 -17.31
CA PRO A 691 30.27 43.21 -15.88
C PRO A 691 29.56 44.45 -15.28
N ARG A 692 29.40 45.51 -16.08
CA ARG A 692 28.69 46.74 -15.72
C ARG A 692 27.21 46.50 -15.38
N MET A 693 26.59 45.43 -15.90
CA MET A 693 25.20 45.06 -15.58
C MET A 693 25.04 44.64 -14.12
N GLU A 694 26.06 44.03 -13.51
CA GLU A 694 26.03 43.73 -12.08
C GLU A 694 26.20 44.99 -11.23
N GLU A 695 27.01 45.95 -11.66
CA GLU A 695 27.13 47.26 -11.00
C GLU A 695 25.81 48.05 -11.05
N GLU A 696 25.11 48.04 -12.19
CA GLU A 696 23.79 48.66 -12.33
C GLU A 696 22.74 47.98 -11.44
N ALA A 697 22.70 46.64 -11.39
CA ALA A 697 21.78 45.92 -10.51
C ALA A 697 22.06 46.20 -9.01
N ARG A 698 23.34 46.25 -8.60
CA ARG A 698 23.74 46.63 -7.24
C ARG A 698 23.36 48.08 -6.92
N SER A 699 23.58 49.01 -7.85
CA SER A 699 23.20 50.42 -7.68
C SER A 699 21.69 50.57 -7.55
N ARG A 700 20.90 49.86 -8.37
CA ARG A 700 19.42 49.85 -8.33
C ARG A 700 18.88 49.32 -7.01
N HIS A 701 19.38 48.19 -6.50
CA HIS A 701 18.96 47.68 -5.19
C HIS A 701 19.32 48.65 -4.05
N ALA A 702 20.50 49.28 -4.09
CA ALA A 702 20.83 50.32 -3.13
C ALA A 702 19.91 51.55 -3.26
N LEU A 703 19.53 51.93 -4.49
CA LEU A 703 18.64 53.05 -4.76
C LEU A 703 17.21 52.78 -4.27
N GLU A 704 16.70 51.55 -4.41
CA GLU A 704 15.42 51.14 -3.82
C GLU A 704 15.43 51.22 -2.29
N HIS A 705 16.53 50.79 -1.66
CA HIS A 705 16.70 50.89 -0.22
C HIS A 705 16.73 52.37 0.24
N ASP A 706 17.53 53.20 -0.42
CA ASP A 706 17.60 54.66 -0.20
C ASP A 706 16.21 55.32 -0.38
N LEU A 707 15.45 54.90 -1.39
CA LEU A 707 14.13 55.45 -1.76
C LEU A 707 13.06 55.22 -0.69
N ARG A 708 13.09 54.07 0.02
CA ARG A 708 12.15 53.77 1.12
C ARG A 708 12.25 54.78 2.27
N GLY A 709 13.46 55.33 2.53
CA GLY A 709 13.69 56.36 3.55
C GLY A 709 13.61 57.81 3.03
N ALA A 710 13.51 58.02 1.72
CA ALA A 710 13.61 59.35 1.11
C ALA A 710 12.48 60.31 1.51
N LEU A 711 11.27 59.79 1.73
CA LEU A 711 10.09 60.56 2.11
C LEU A 711 10.18 61.07 3.56
N GLU A 712 10.43 60.15 4.52
CA GLU A 712 10.65 60.50 5.93
C GLU A 712 11.87 61.41 6.11
N GLY A 713 12.92 61.18 5.31
CA GLY A 713 14.14 61.99 5.29
C GLY A 713 14.00 63.38 4.65
N ASN A 714 12.79 63.80 4.21
CA ASN A 714 12.53 65.08 3.55
C ASN A 714 13.46 65.35 2.33
N GLN A 715 13.75 64.30 1.55
CA GLN A 715 14.69 64.37 0.42
C GLN A 715 14.01 64.77 -0.91
N PHE A 716 12.68 64.74 -0.94
CA PHE A 716 11.87 65.17 -2.08
C PHE A 716 11.56 66.67 -2.03
N HIS A 717 11.46 67.28 -3.20
CA HIS A 717 11.02 68.66 -3.40
C HIS A 717 10.29 68.77 -4.75
N LEU A 718 9.44 69.79 -4.91
CA LEU A 718 8.79 70.12 -6.17
C LEU A 718 9.46 71.32 -6.83
N VAL A 719 9.54 71.28 -8.15
CA VAL A 719 9.82 72.44 -9.01
C VAL A 719 8.69 72.60 -10.02
N PHE A 720 8.44 73.81 -10.48
CA PHE A 720 7.23 74.19 -11.19
C PHE A 720 7.59 74.75 -12.58
N GLN A 721 7.04 74.20 -13.66
CA GLN A 721 7.31 74.67 -15.02
C GLN A 721 6.09 75.40 -15.62
N PRO A 722 6.24 76.62 -16.17
CA PRO A 722 5.10 77.40 -16.66
C PRO A 722 4.51 76.81 -17.96
N GLN A 723 3.18 76.79 -18.01
CA GLN A 723 2.35 76.48 -19.18
C GLN A 723 1.73 77.78 -19.73
N VAL A 724 1.95 78.09 -21.01
CA VAL A 724 1.56 79.38 -21.62
C VAL A 724 0.60 79.16 -22.78
N ARG A 725 -0.42 80.01 -22.91
CA ARG A 725 -1.39 79.95 -24.02
C ARG A 725 -0.88 80.67 -25.27
N LEU A 726 -1.07 80.08 -26.44
CA LEU A 726 -0.43 80.51 -27.70
C LEU A 726 -1.10 81.70 -28.41
N ASP A 727 -2.35 82.01 -28.06
CA ASP A 727 -3.17 83.08 -28.65
C ASP A 727 -3.03 84.43 -27.93
N THR A 728 -2.84 84.38 -26.62
CA THR A 728 -2.87 85.50 -25.66
C THR A 728 -1.51 85.72 -24.99
N THR A 729 -0.60 84.74 -25.07
CA THR A 729 0.66 84.69 -24.31
C THR A 729 0.46 84.72 -22.79
N GLU A 730 -0.74 84.37 -22.31
CA GLU A 730 -1.07 84.29 -20.88
C GLU A 730 -0.53 82.99 -20.26
N LEU A 731 0.02 83.09 -19.06
CA LEU A 731 0.34 81.95 -18.21
C LEU A 731 -0.96 81.29 -17.73
N THR A 732 -1.16 80.02 -18.05
CA THR A 732 -2.37 79.25 -17.69
C THR A 732 -2.18 78.42 -16.42
N GLY A 733 -0.99 77.87 -16.23
CA GLY A 733 -0.70 76.92 -15.16
C GLY A 733 0.79 76.69 -14.91
N PHE A 734 1.08 75.85 -13.92
CA PHE A 734 2.40 75.24 -13.73
C PHE A 734 2.30 73.73 -13.57
N GLU A 735 3.16 72.97 -14.26
CA GLU A 735 3.36 71.55 -13.99
C GLU A 735 4.26 71.36 -12.76
N ALA A 736 3.81 70.56 -11.79
CA ALA A 736 4.49 70.28 -10.53
C ALA A 736 5.39 69.03 -10.63
N LEU A 737 6.65 69.27 -10.95
CA LEU A 737 7.65 68.25 -11.27
C LEU A 737 8.43 67.80 -10.02
N LEU A 738 8.32 66.51 -9.67
CA LEU A 738 9.02 65.90 -8.54
C LEU A 738 10.55 65.83 -8.75
N ARG A 739 11.33 66.11 -7.70
CA ARG A 739 12.79 66.00 -7.68
C ARG A 739 13.28 65.36 -6.38
N TRP A 740 14.27 64.47 -6.48
CA TRP A 740 14.92 63.82 -5.34
C TRP A 740 16.36 64.35 -5.17
N LYS A 741 16.69 64.81 -3.97
CA LYS A 741 18.04 65.27 -3.59
C LYS A 741 18.59 64.39 -2.48
N HIS A 742 19.35 63.37 -2.86
CA HIS A 742 19.95 62.40 -1.94
C HIS A 742 21.14 63.00 -1.18
N PRO A 743 21.31 62.73 0.13
CA PRO A 743 22.41 63.25 0.94
C PRO A 743 23.81 62.95 0.40
N SER A 744 24.00 61.78 -0.23
CA SER A 744 25.31 61.33 -0.75
C SER A 744 25.43 61.29 -2.27
N ARG A 745 24.32 61.16 -3.01
CA ARG A 745 24.34 61.04 -4.49
C ARG A 745 24.04 62.37 -5.21
N GLY A 746 23.58 63.40 -4.49
CA GLY A 746 23.14 64.65 -5.10
C GLY A 746 21.74 64.54 -5.70
N PHE A 747 21.49 65.18 -6.85
CA PHE A 747 20.19 65.11 -7.54
C PHE A 747 20.08 63.81 -8.34
N ILE A 748 19.02 63.04 -8.10
CA ILE A 748 18.72 61.79 -8.81
C ILE A 748 17.63 62.07 -9.85
N SER A 749 17.76 61.48 -11.04
CA SER A 749 16.82 61.69 -12.15
C SER A 749 15.46 61.04 -11.84
N PRO A 750 14.32 61.71 -12.11
CA PRO A 750 12.99 61.09 -12.06
C PRO A 750 12.90 59.79 -12.86
N ALA A 751 13.54 59.73 -14.03
CA ALA A 751 13.60 58.54 -14.87
C ALA A 751 14.40 57.36 -14.26
N GLU A 752 15.19 57.61 -13.20
CA GLU A 752 15.95 56.58 -12.48
C GLU A 752 15.14 56.01 -11.30
N PHE A 753 14.44 56.87 -10.54
CA PHE A 753 13.76 56.45 -9.30
C PHE A 753 12.24 56.23 -9.42
N ILE A 754 11.54 56.87 -10.37
CA ILE A 754 10.08 56.67 -10.51
C ILE A 754 9.75 55.21 -10.89
N PRO A 755 10.41 54.56 -11.86
CA PRO A 755 10.12 53.14 -12.16
C PRO A 755 10.34 52.22 -10.95
N ILE A 756 11.34 52.50 -10.13
CA ILE A 756 11.61 51.75 -8.88
C ILE A 756 10.50 52.00 -7.84
N ALA A 757 9.99 53.24 -7.77
CA ALA A 757 8.86 53.61 -6.91
C ALA A 757 7.56 52.92 -7.36
N GLU A 758 7.34 52.78 -8.67
CA GLU A 758 6.17 52.11 -9.25
C GLU A 758 6.20 50.61 -9.00
N GLU A 759 7.30 49.92 -9.34
CA GLU A 759 7.48 48.49 -9.13
C GLU A 759 7.31 48.07 -7.66
N ASN A 760 7.73 48.94 -6.72
CA ASN A 760 7.63 48.69 -5.27
C ASN A 760 6.41 49.34 -4.59
N GLY A 761 5.52 49.99 -5.35
CA GLY A 761 4.32 50.68 -4.82
C GLY A 761 4.59 51.95 -4.00
N LEU A 762 5.85 52.34 -3.81
CA LEU A 762 6.27 53.57 -3.11
C LEU A 762 5.78 54.84 -3.83
N ILE A 763 5.44 54.74 -5.12
CA ILE A 763 4.86 55.86 -5.88
C ILE A 763 3.52 56.34 -5.30
N VAL A 764 2.78 55.49 -4.57
CA VAL A 764 1.49 55.88 -3.97
C VAL A 764 1.66 56.88 -2.81
N PRO A 765 2.45 56.61 -1.75
CA PRO A 765 2.71 57.61 -0.69
C PRO A 765 3.55 58.80 -1.18
N ILE A 766 4.42 58.62 -2.18
CA ILE A 766 5.12 59.74 -2.83
C ILE A 766 4.10 60.64 -3.55
N GLY A 767 3.21 60.07 -4.34
CA GLY A 767 2.15 60.80 -5.07
C GLY A 767 1.17 61.53 -4.16
N GLU A 768 0.84 60.95 -2.99
CA GLU A 768 0.07 61.66 -1.96
C GLU A 768 0.79 62.92 -1.46
N TRP A 769 2.08 62.79 -1.15
CA TRP A 769 2.90 63.93 -0.73
C TRP A 769 3.05 64.98 -1.83
N VAL A 770 3.19 64.57 -3.10
CA VAL A 770 3.20 65.47 -4.26
C VAL A 770 1.88 66.24 -4.36
N LEU A 771 0.73 65.55 -4.36
CA LEU A 771 -0.59 66.17 -4.46
C LEU A 771 -0.83 67.21 -3.35
N ARG A 772 -0.55 66.83 -2.09
CA ARG A 772 -0.69 67.72 -0.92
C ARG A 772 0.22 68.95 -1.04
N THR A 773 1.49 68.75 -1.38
CA THR A 773 2.49 69.83 -1.49
C THR A 773 2.18 70.76 -2.68
N ALA A 774 1.77 70.21 -3.82
CA ALA A 774 1.38 70.98 -5.01
C ALA A 774 0.14 71.84 -4.74
N CYS A 775 -0.92 71.25 -4.16
CA CYS A 775 -2.14 71.99 -3.83
C CYS A 775 -1.88 73.11 -2.81
N ALA A 776 -1.15 72.82 -1.73
CA ALA A 776 -0.81 73.80 -0.71
C ALA A 776 0.07 74.94 -1.24
N THR A 777 0.98 74.66 -2.18
CA THR A 777 1.77 75.70 -2.86
C THR A 777 0.87 76.54 -3.78
N ALA A 778 0.04 75.89 -4.59
CA ALA A 778 -0.83 76.55 -5.57
C ALA A 778 -1.91 77.45 -4.96
N ALA A 779 -2.39 77.13 -3.75
CA ALA A 779 -3.33 77.96 -3.01
C ALA A 779 -2.82 79.38 -2.71
N SER A 780 -1.49 79.60 -2.75
CA SER A 780 -0.89 80.93 -2.59
C SER A 780 -0.86 81.77 -3.89
N TRP A 781 -1.11 81.15 -5.05
CA TRP A 781 -1.04 81.81 -6.36
C TRP A 781 -2.39 82.48 -6.73
N PRO A 782 -2.38 83.49 -7.64
CA PRO A 782 -3.58 83.96 -8.34
C PRO A 782 -4.26 82.85 -9.17
N ASP A 783 -5.25 83.20 -9.99
CA ASP A 783 -6.10 82.25 -10.74
C ASP A 783 -5.35 81.55 -11.90
N VAL A 784 -4.44 80.66 -11.52
CA VAL A 784 -3.48 79.90 -12.35
C VAL A 784 -3.55 78.44 -11.89
N THR A 785 -3.57 77.47 -12.81
CA THR A 785 -3.69 76.05 -12.44
C THR A 785 -2.37 75.48 -11.91
N VAL A 786 -2.46 74.36 -11.20
CA VAL A 786 -1.33 73.46 -10.94
C VAL A 786 -1.65 72.09 -11.54
N ALA A 787 -0.74 71.57 -12.35
CA ALA A 787 -0.87 70.27 -12.97
C ALA A 787 0.03 69.24 -12.24
N VAL A 788 -0.50 68.04 -12.01
CA VAL A 788 0.19 66.97 -11.27
C VAL A 788 0.07 65.66 -12.03
N ASN A 789 1.20 65.12 -12.50
CA ASN A 789 1.31 63.78 -13.09
C ASN A 789 0.82 62.68 -12.12
N LEU A 790 0.13 61.68 -12.65
CA LEU A 790 -0.31 60.47 -11.94
C LEU A 790 0.23 59.19 -12.57
N SER A 791 0.83 58.33 -11.75
CA SER A 791 1.29 57.00 -12.16
C SER A 791 0.11 56.03 -12.43
N PRO A 792 0.22 55.12 -13.42
CA PRO A 792 -0.72 53.99 -13.61
C PRO A 792 -0.98 53.16 -12.34
N VAL A 793 0.01 53.08 -11.43
CA VAL A 793 -0.10 52.34 -10.16
C VAL A 793 -1.04 53.04 -9.18
N GLN A 794 -1.18 54.38 -9.26
CA GLN A 794 -2.08 55.14 -8.39
C GLN A 794 -3.56 54.90 -8.73
N PHE A 795 -3.90 54.66 -9.99
CA PHE A 795 -5.28 54.29 -10.41
C PHE A 795 -5.74 52.94 -9.84
N HIS A 796 -4.80 52.03 -9.59
CA HIS A 796 -5.07 50.76 -8.93
C HIS A 796 -5.28 50.91 -7.41
N SER A 797 -4.94 52.07 -6.83
CA SER A 797 -5.24 52.40 -5.43
C SER A 797 -6.67 52.93 -5.29
N ARG A 798 -7.51 52.17 -4.58
CA ARG A 798 -8.91 52.55 -4.25
C ARG A 798 -9.04 53.85 -3.44
N GLY A 799 -7.94 54.46 -3.01
CA GLY A 799 -7.92 55.70 -2.25
C GLY A 799 -7.79 57.00 -3.05
N LEU A 800 -7.48 56.96 -4.36
CA LEU A 800 -7.06 58.16 -5.11
C LEU A 800 -8.05 59.33 -5.06
N VAL A 801 -9.36 59.07 -5.23
CA VAL A 801 -10.41 60.11 -5.16
C VAL A 801 -10.46 60.76 -3.77
N SER A 802 -10.30 59.96 -2.71
CA SER A 802 -10.23 60.45 -1.32
C SER A 802 -8.95 61.24 -1.05
N MET A 803 -7.83 60.84 -1.64
CA MET A 803 -6.53 61.51 -1.53
C MET A 803 -6.55 62.91 -2.16
N VAL A 804 -7.08 63.01 -3.38
CA VAL A 804 -7.31 64.30 -4.08
C VAL A 804 -8.28 65.18 -3.29
N THR A 805 -9.37 64.61 -2.78
CA THR A 805 -10.35 65.35 -1.94
C THR A 805 -9.70 65.90 -0.66
N SER A 806 -8.85 65.12 0.02
CA SER A 806 -8.11 65.56 1.22
C SER A 806 -7.14 66.71 0.90
N ALA A 807 -6.35 66.56 -0.17
CA ALA A 807 -5.35 67.56 -0.57
C ALA A 807 -5.99 68.91 -0.95
N LEU A 808 -7.09 68.90 -1.69
CA LEU A 808 -7.85 70.10 -2.04
C LEU A 808 -8.46 70.77 -0.79
N ALA A 809 -9.09 69.98 0.09
CA ALA A 809 -9.75 70.48 1.28
C ALA A 809 -8.78 71.10 2.30
N GLU A 810 -7.59 70.50 2.47
CA GLU A 810 -6.55 71.02 3.37
C GLU A 810 -5.83 72.25 2.82
N ALA A 811 -5.62 72.31 1.50
CA ALA A 811 -5.03 73.48 0.84
C ALA A 811 -6.02 74.65 0.69
N GLY A 812 -7.33 74.38 0.72
CA GLY A 812 -8.36 75.36 0.37
C GLY A 812 -8.38 75.72 -1.13
N LEU A 813 -7.76 74.90 -1.98
CA LEU A 813 -7.64 75.15 -3.42
C LEU A 813 -8.98 74.83 -4.13
N PRO A 814 -9.54 75.74 -4.95
CA PRO A 814 -10.70 75.42 -5.79
C PRO A 814 -10.38 74.25 -6.74
N PRO A 815 -11.23 73.20 -6.83
CA PRO A 815 -10.93 72.01 -7.62
C PRO A 815 -10.53 72.30 -9.08
N GLN A 816 -11.15 73.31 -9.70
CA GLN A 816 -10.92 73.72 -11.09
C GLN A 816 -9.51 74.28 -11.36
N ARG A 817 -8.73 74.56 -10.30
CA ARG A 817 -7.32 74.95 -10.36
C ARG A 817 -6.36 73.77 -10.21
N LEU A 818 -6.82 72.57 -9.87
CA LEU A 818 -6.03 71.35 -9.95
C LEU A 818 -6.29 70.65 -11.29
N GLU A 819 -5.21 70.29 -11.96
CA GLU A 819 -5.19 69.49 -13.18
C GLU A 819 -4.41 68.20 -12.92
N LEU A 820 -4.99 67.06 -13.30
CA LEU A 820 -4.40 65.74 -13.10
C LEU A 820 -3.97 65.18 -14.46
N GLU A 821 -2.67 64.96 -14.62
CA GLU A 821 -2.08 64.54 -15.89
C GLU A 821 -1.89 63.03 -15.90
N VAL A 822 -2.38 62.37 -16.96
CA VAL A 822 -2.54 60.92 -17.02
C VAL A 822 -1.97 60.42 -18.33
N THR A 823 -0.90 59.62 -18.29
CA THR A 823 -0.24 59.13 -19.51
C THR A 823 -1.15 58.21 -20.33
N GLU A 824 -0.99 58.21 -21.65
CA GLU A 824 -1.73 57.31 -22.56
C GLU A 824 -1.65 55.83 -22.12
N THR A 825 -0.50 55.42 -21.57
CA THR A 825 -0.27 54.06 -21.06
C THR A 825 -1.14 53.72 -19.84
N ALA A 826 -1.48 54.68 -18.97
CA ALA A 826 -2.37 54.46 -17.82
C ALA A 826 -3.80 54.07 -18.23
N LEU A 827 -4.19 54.35 -19.48
CA LEU A 827 -5.51 54.00 -20.05
C LEU A 827 -5.51 52.63 -20.73
N LEU A 828 -4.34 52.06 -21.07
CA LEU A 828 -4.23 50.81 -21.87
C LEU A 828 -4.64 49.52 -21.12
N ASP A 829 -4.77 49.56 -19.80
CA ASP A 829 -5.31 48.43 -19.02
C ASP A 829 -6.83 48.27 -19.17
N ASP A 830 -7.51 49.24 -19.79
CA ASP A 830 -8.94 49.28 -20.16
C ASP A 830 -9.95 48.77 -19.12
N SER A 831 -9.65 49.00 -17.82
CA SER A 831 -10.60 48.69 -16.75
C SER A 831 -11.72 49.74 -16.72
N GLU A 832 -12.99 49.29 -16.63
CA GLU A 832 -14.12 50.21 -16.45
C GLU A 832 -13.95 51.07 -15.18
N ALA A 833 -13.30 50.53 -14.15
CA ALA A 833 -12.97 51.24 -12.91
C ALA A 833 -12.00 52.41 -13.11
N THR A 834 -11.08 52.35 -14.08
CA THR A 834 -10.19 53.48 -14.41
C THR A 834 -11.00 54.64 -14.99
N ILE A 835 -11.89 54.36 -15.93
CA ILE A 835 -12.77 55.36 -16.54
C ILE A 835 -13.78 55.90 -15.51
N GLU A 836 -14.35 55.04 -14.66
CA GLU A 836 -15.21 55.46 -13.55
C GLU A 836 -14.47 56.38 -12.57
N MET A 837 -13.22 56.06 -12.20
CA MET A 837 -12.41 56.88 -11.32
C MET A 837 -12.10 58.26 -11.92
N LEU A 838 -11.81 58.34 -13.23
CA LEU A 838 -11.66 59.62 -13.92
C LEU A 838 -12.96 60.44 -13.92
N HIS A 839 -14.13 59.80 -14.09
CA HIS A 839 -15.42 60.47 -13.93
C HIS A 839 -15.69 60.94 -12.50
N GLN A 840 -15.32 60.16 -11.48
CA GLN A 840 -15.44 60.55 -10.08
C GLN A 840 -14.53 61.74 -9.74
N LEU A 841 -13.29 61.75 -10.25
CA LEU A 841 -12.37 62.90 -10.12
C LEU A 841 -12.96 64.15 -10.79
N ARG A 842 -13.37 64.06 -12.07
CA ARG A 842 -13.96 65.21 -12.78
C ARG A 842 -15.28 65.70 -12.15
N ALA A 843 -16.02 64.84 -11.45
CA ALA A 843 -17.20 65.21 -10.67
C ALA A 843 -16.87 66.01 -9.38
N LEU A 844 -15.64 65.95 -8.86
CA LEU A 844 -15.15 66.91 -7.85
C LEU A 844 -14.90 68.31 -8.45
N GLY A 845 -14.81 68.41 -9.77
CA GLY A 845 -14.51 69.64 -10.51
C GLY A 845 -13.01 69.85 -10.81
N VAL A 846 -12.15 68.83 -10.64
CA VAL A 846 -10.76 68.89 -11.11
C VAL A 846 -10.69 68.69 -12.62
N ARG A 847 -9.66 69.25 -13.26
CA ARG A 847 -9.36 69.02 -14.67
C ARG A 847 -8.58 67.73 -14.85
N VAL A 848 -8.73 67.08 -15.99
CA VAL A 848 -7.94 65.90 -16.38
C VAL A 848 -7.32 66.13 -17.75
N SER A 849 -5.99 66.00 -17.82
CA SER A 849 -5.22 66.07 -19.07
C SER A 849 -4.65 64.69 -19.45
N LEU A 850 -4.58 64.43 -20.75
CA LEU A 850 -3.97 63.23 -21.32
C LEU A 850 -2.53 63.53 -21.72
N ASP A 851 -1.58 62.74 -21.21
CA ASP A 851 -0.14 62.96 -21.34
C ASP A 851 0.56 61.90 -22.22
N ASP A 852 1.79 62.21 -22.67
CA ASP A 852 2.59 61.41 -23.62
C ASP A 852 1.88 61.05 -24.96
N PHE A 853 0.88 61.84 -25.38
CA PHE A 853 -0.07 61.40 -26.41
C PHE A 853 0.58 61.22 -27.79
N GLY A 854 0.40 60.03 -28.37
CA GLY A 854 0.91 59.64 -29.69
C GLY A 854 2.18 58.79 -29.67
N VAL A 855 2.81 58.62 -28.49
CA VAL A 855 3.97 57.72 -28.31
C VAL A 855 3.52 56.25 -28.14
N GLY A 856 2.26 56.03 -27.75
CA GLY A 856 1.69 54.71 -27.45
C GLY A 856 0.88 54.05 -28.57
N TYR A 857 0.18 52.97 -28.22
CA TYR A 857 -0.80 52.30 -29.10
C TYR A 857 -2.12 53.09 -29.12
N SER A 858 -2.16 54.19 -29.89
CA SER A 858 -3.26 55.17 -29.85
C SER A 858 -4.62 54.65 -30.31
N SER A 859 -5.38 54.16 -29.35
CA SER A 859 -6.80 53.86 -29.50
C SER A 859 -7.63 55.13 -29.28
N LEU A 860 -7.99 55.80 -30.39
CA LEU A 860 -8.92 56.93 -30.44
C LEU A 860 -10.28 56.67 -29.74
N SER A 861 -10.57 55.42 -29.37
CA SER A 861 -11.74 55.06 -28.57
C SER A 861 -11.71 55.67 -27.16
N TYR A 862 -10.55 55.89 -26.53
CA TYR A 862 -10.45 56.44 -25.17
C TYR A 862 -10.93 57.90 -25.09
N LEU A 863 -10.56 58.73 -26.07
CA LEU A 863 -11.07 60.11 -26.23
C LEU A 863 -12.60 60.16 -26.46
N ARG A 864 -13.23 59.02 -26.79
CA ARG A 864 -14.69 58.85 -26.86
C ARG A 864 -15.29 58.21 -25.59
N LYS A 865 -14.50 57.51 -24.77
CA LYS A 865 -14.94 56.96 -23.47
C LYS A 865 -14.95 58.05 -22.39
N PHE A 866 -13.93 58.91 -22.35
CA PHE A 866 -13.79 59.96 -21.33
C PHE A 866 -13.52 61.35 -21.94
N PRO A 867 -14.25 62.41 -21.53
CA PRO A 867 -14.02 63.78 -21.99
C PRO A 867 -12.88 64.45 -21.20
N PHE A 868 -11.66 64.34 -21.74
CA PHE A 868 -10.48 65.07 -21.25
C PHE A 868 -10.65 66.59 -21.45
N ASP A 869 -10.02 67.38 -20.58
CA ASP A 869 -10.00 68.84 -20.67
C ASP A 869 -8.82 69.34 -21.53
N ARG A 870 -7.73 68.56 -21.60
CA ARG A 870 -6.52 68.86 -22.36
C ARG A 870 -5.80 67.60 -22.86
N ILE A 871 -5.04 67.72 -23.95
CA ILE A 871 -4.08 66.73 -24.47
C ILE A 871 -2.68 67.39 -24.54
N LYS A 872 -1.67 66.76 -23.95
CA LYS A 872 -0.25 67.16 -24.04
C LYS A 872 0.41 66.32 -25.14
N ILE A 873 1.18 66.98 -26.02
CA ILE A 873 1.87 66.38 -27.15
C ILE A 873 3.34 66.21 -26.77
N ASP A 874 3.82 64.97 -26.71
CA ASP A 874 5.18 64.66 -26.26
C ASP A 874 6.26 65.41 -27.05
N ARG A 875 7.28 65.84 -26.30
CA ARG A 875 8.48 66.52 -26.76
C ARG A 875 9.28 65.78 -27.83
N SER A 876 9.16 64.46 -28.03
CA SER A 876 9.87 63.77 -29.11
C SER A 876 9.39 64.19 -30.51
N PHE A 877 8.09 64.51 -30.64
CA PHE A 877 7.52 65.07 -31.87
C PHE A 877 7.82 66.56 -32.02
N VAL A 878 7.94 67.30 -30.91
CA VAL A 878 8.19 68.75 -30.93
C VAL A 878 9.66 69.08 -31.16
N GLY A 879 10.58 68.32 -30.56
CA GLY A 879 12.02 68.52 -30.68
C GLY A 879 12.55 68.33 -32.11
N THR A 880 11.83 67.57 -32.95
CA THR A 880 12.15 67.28 -34.35
C THR A 880 11.39 68.16 -35.37
N LEU A 881 10.62 69.16 -34.90
CA LEU A 881 9.93 70.10 -35.78
C LEU A 881 10.93 70.93 -36.60
N GLY A 882 10.70 70.97 -37.92
CA GLY A 882 11.61 71.57 -38.89
C GLY A 882 12.59 70.58 -39.53
N GLU A 883 12.87 69.44 -38.89
CA GLU A 883 13.74 68.38 -39.44
C GLU A 883 12.93 67.22 -40.05
N SER A 884 11.85 66.78 -39.40
CA SER A 884 10.99 65.68 -39.86
C SER A 884 9.61 66.18 -40.36
N PRO A 885 9.26 65.94 -41.65
CA PRO A 885 7.90 66.16 -42.15
C PRO A 885 6.83 65.32 -41.43
N GLU A 886 7.21 64.13 -40.96
CA GLU A 886 6.35 63.20 -40.22
C GLU A 886 5.96 63.78 -38.86
N SER A 887 6.93 64.34 -38.12
CA SER A 887 6.68 65.01 -36.84
C SER A 887 5.73 66.20 -36.99
N VAL A 888 5.93 67.03 -38.03
CA VAL A 888 5.02 68.15 -38.35
C VAL A 888 3.60 67.64 -38.67
N ALA A 889 3.47 66.51 -39.37
CA ALA A 889 2.18 65.91 -39.68
C ALA A 889 1.48 65.34 -38.43
N ILE A 890 2.22 64.73 -37.51
CA ILE A 890 1.70 64.19 -36.24
C ILE A 890 1.18 65.33 -35.35
N VAL A 891 2.01 66.35 -35.07
CA VAL A 891 1.63 67.50 -34.22
C VAL A 891 0.40 68.21 -34.80
N ARG A 892 0.36 68.47 -36.11
CA ARG A 892 -0.80 69.08 -36.80
C ARG A 892 -2.06 68.21 -36.74
N THR A 893 -1.92 66.89 -36.76
CA THR A 893 -3.07 65.96 -36.65
C THR A 893 -3.64 65.96 -35.24
N ILE A 894 -2.79 65.93 -34.20
CA ILE A 894 -3.24 65.97 -32.80
C ILE A 894 -3.87 67.33 -32.47
N ALA A 895 -3.27 68.44 -32.89
CA ALA A 895 -3.84 69.78 -32.77
C ALA A 895 -5.24 69.89 -33.43
N SER A 896 -5.37 69.35 -34.65
CA SER A 896 -6.66 69.30 -35.37
C SER A 896 -7.70 68.44 -34.64
N LEU A 897 -7.28 67.30 -34.07
CA LEU A 897 -8.15 66.41 -33.30
C LEU A 897 -8.68 67.08 -32.04
N GLY A 898 -7.82 67.74 -31.26
CA GLY A 898 -8.24 68.49 -30.07
C GLY A 898 -9.24 69.60 -30.41
N SER A 899 -8.98 70.35 -31.48
CA SER A 899 -9.88 71.39 -32.00
C SER A 899 -11.27 70.83 -32.38
N VAL A 900 -11.32 69.67 -33.05
CA VAL A 900 -12.59 68.98 -33.42
C VAL A 900 -13.34 68.43 -32.20
N LEU A 901 -12.64 68.01 -31.15
CA LEU A 901 -13.23 67.49 -29.91
C LEU A 901 -13.57 68.57 -28.88
N GLY A 902 -13.09 69.81 -29.05
CA GLY A 902 -13.25 70.90 -28.08
C GLY A 902 -12.32 70.80 -26.87
N VAL A 903 -11.14 70.20 -27.05
CA VAL A 903 -10.16 69.88 -25.99
C VAL A 903 -8.91 70.75 -26.18
N GLU A 904 -8.35 71.33 -25.09
CA GLU A 904 -7.10 72.10 -25.18
C GLU A 904 -5.95 71.20 -25.65
N THR A 905 -5.02 71.73 -26.44
CA THR A 905 -3.79 71.04 -26.87
C THR A 905 -2.55 71.81 -26.46
N THR A 906 -1.61 71.13 -25.79
CA THR A 906 -0.33 71.69 -25.33
C THR A 906 0.82 70.98 -26.03
N ALA A 907 1.75 71.72 -26.63
CA ALA A 907 2.99 71.14 -27.14
C ALA A 907 4.11 71.24 -26.10
N GLU A 908 4.81 70.14 -25.82
CA GLU A 908 5.90 70.10 -24.85
C GLU A 908 7.30 70.26 -25.44
N GLY A 909 8.28 70.62 -24.61
CA GLY A 909 9.68 70.63 -25.01
C GLY A 909 10.03 71.73 -26.03
N VAL A 910 9.24 72.80 -26.12
CA VAL A 910 9.59 73.96 -26.97
C VAL A 910 10.77 74.72 -26.36
N GLU A 911 11.93 74.64 -27.01
CA GLU A 911 13.17 75.31 -26.61
C GLU A 911 13.52 76.50 -27.52
N THR A 912 13.05 76.53 -28.78
CA THR A 912 13.38 77.59 -29.76
C THR A 912 12.15 78.37 -30.26
N ILE A 913 12.39 79.53 -30.90
CA ILE A 913 11.34 80.34 -31.52
C ILE A 913 10.76 79.67 -32.77
N GLU A 914 11.59 78.96 -33.54
CA GLU A 914 11.18 78.23 -34.73
C GLU A 914 10.22 77.08 -34.36
N GLN A 915 10.51 76.36 -33.28
CA GLN A 915 9.60 75.34 -32.72
C GLN A 915 8.28 75.97 -32.25
N LEU A 916 8.33 77.13 -31.58
CA LEU A 916 7.15 77.86 -31.13
C LEU A 916 6.24 78.28 -32.30
N ASP A 917 6.82 78.80 -33.38
CA ASP A 917 6.07 79.20 -34.56
C ASP A 917 5.51 77.99 -35.33
N PHE A 918 6.25 76.88 -35.46
CA PHE A 918 5.70 75.65 -36.02
C PHE A 918 4.54 75.07 -35.20
N VAL A 919 4.65 75.08 -33.86
CA VAL A 919 3.59 74.65 -32.93
C VAL A 919 2.33 75.51 -33.10
N ARG A 920 2.50 76.84 -33.24
CA ARG A 920 1.44 77.80 -33.51
C ARG A 920 0.79 77.58 -34.90
N GLU A 921 1.59 77.38 -35.94
CA GLU A 921 1.12 77.04 -37.29
C GLU A 921 0.40 75.70 -37.37
N CYS A 922 0.73 74.74 -36.50
CA CYS A 922 0.03 73.46 -36.39
C CYS A 922 -1.35 73.59 -35.72
N GLY A 923 -1.64 74.71 -35.04
CA GLY A 923 -2.92 74.99 -34.39
C GLY A 923 -3.01 74.52 -32.95
N CYS A 924 -1.89 74.36 -32.24
CA CYS A 924 -1.89 74.04 -30.81
C CYS A 924 -2.44 75.24 -30.01
N THR A 925 -3.10 74.98 -28.86
CA THR A 925 -3.68 76.06 -28.03
C THR A 925 -2.74 76.60 -26.96
N ALA A 926 -1.80 75.79 -26.48
CA ALA A 926 -0.86 76.11 -25.41
C ALA A 926 0.51 75.43 -25.64
N VAL A 927 1.49 75.80 -24.82
CA VAL A 927 2.88 75.39 -24.96
C VAL A 927 3.58 75.32 -23.60
N GLN A 928 4.48 74.35 -23.45
CA GLN A 928 5.38 74.17 -22.31
C GLN A 928 6.79 73.86 -22.82
N GLY A 929 7.82 74.46 -22.19
CA GLY A 929 9.20 74.23 -22.60
C GLY A 929 10.17 75.30 -22.10
N TYR A 930 11.47 75.07 -22.31
CA TYR A 930 12.52 75.96 -21.79
C TYR A 930 12.54 77.35 -22.43
N TYR A 931 11.85 77.54 -23.57
CA TYR A 931 11.67 78.86 -24.17
C TYR A 931 10.93 79.84 -23.24
N PHE A 932 9.88 79.38 -22.55
CA PHE A 932 9.11 80.20 -21.60
C PHE A 932 9.59 80.09 -20.15
N GLY A 933 10.24 78.97 -19.79
CA GLY A 933 10.87 78.83 -18.50
C GLY A 933 11.41 77.43 -18.22
N LYS A 934 12.51 77.36 -17.48
CA LYS A 934 12.96 76.12 -16.83
C LYS A 934 12.16 75.90 -15.54
N PRO A 935 11.95 74.65 -15.10
CA PRO A 935 11.25 74.36 -13.85
C PRO A 935 11.93 75.06 -12.66
N CYS A 936 11.20 75.90 -11.92
CA CYS A 936 11.72 76.73 -10.83
C CYS A 936 11.24 76.28 -9.44
N PRO A 937 11.97 76.53 -8.35
CA PRO A 937 11.49 76.26 -6.99
C PRO A 937 10.25 77.07 -6.62
N ALA A 938 9.44 76.58 -5.67
CA ALA A 938 8.22 77.25 -5.19
C ALA A 938 8.40 78.75 -4.84
N ALA A 939 9.58 79.14 -4.33
CA ALA A 939 9.90 80.52 -3.97
C ALA A 939 10.08 81.48 -5.16
N GLU A 940 10.33 80.96 -6.37
CA GLU A 940 10.54 81.75 -7.59
C GLU A 940 9.26 81.89 -8.42
N VAL A 941 8.25 81.04 -8.18
CA VAL A 941 7.00 80.99 -8.96
C VAL A 941 6.30 82.35 -9.04
N ALA A 942 6.25 83.12 -7.95
CA ALA A 942 5.66 84.46 -7.94
C ALA A 942 6.37 85.42 -8.91
N LEU A 943 7.71 85.37 -8.99
CA LEU A 943 8.51 86.17 -9.92
C LEU A 943 8.30 85.70 -11.37
N THR A 944 8.13 84.39 -11.60
CA THR A 944 7.79 83.83 -12.91
C THR A 944 6.41 84.32 -13.38
N ILE A 945 5.41 84.34 -12.48
CA ILE A 945 4.07 84.89 -12.74
C ILE A 945 4.14 86.37 -13.11
N GLU A 946 4.87 87.20 -12.35
CA GLU A 946 5.05 88.62 -12.67
C GLU A 946 5.77 88.83 -14.01
N THR A 947 6.83 88.07 -14.27
CA THR A 947 7.65 88.21 -15.49
C THR A 947 6.85 87.90 -16.75
N LEU A 948 6.13 86.77 -16.79
CA LEU A 948 5.32 86.40 -17.96
C LEU A 948 4.13 87.35 -18.16
N ASN A 949 3.49 87.82 -17.08
CA ASN A 949 2.46 88.86 -17.15
C ASN A 949 3.00 90.26 -17.54
N ALA A 950 4.32 90.50 -17.44
CA ALA A 950 4.96 91.72 -17.91
C ALA A 950 5.26 91.70 -19.42
N VAL A 951 5.63 90.55 -20.00
CA VAL A 951 5.83 90.38 -21.46
C VAL A 951 4.58 90.80 -22.24
N ARG A 952 3.40 90.40 -21.73
CA ARG A 952 2.05 90.79 -22.20
C ARG A 952 1.81 92.32 -22.32
N ARG A 953 2.62 93.17 -21.67
CA ARG A 953 2.47 94.65 -21.73
C ARG A 953 3.37 95.33 -22.75
N VAL A 954 4.16 94.55 -23.50
CA VAL A 954 5.18 95.05 -24.45
C VAL A 954 4.96 94.50 -25.87
N ALA A 955 4.26 93.37 -26.00
CA ALA A 955 3.64 92.90 -27.24
C ALA A 955 2.23 93.48 -27.41
#